data_AF-A0A960HHL2-F1
#
_entry.id   AF-A0A960HHL2-F1
#
_cell.length_a   1.000
_cell.length_b   1.000
_cell.length_c   1.000
_cell.angle_alpha   90.00
_cell.angle_beta   90.00
_cell.angle_gamma   90.00
#
_symmetry.space_group_name_H-M   'P 1'
#
loop_
_entity.id
_entity.type
_entity.pdbx_description
1 polymer ?
#
loop_
_entity_poly.entity_id
_entity_poly.type
_entity_poly.pdbx_seq_one_letter_code
_entity_poly.pdbx_strand_id
1 'polypeptide(L)'
;MMAGAALALALVASGCTSDSGSDGAKGGDAPVTLEAHGGTSQIWLRDEPDATYELVDADGKVVETQLLDPETGDIDLVDERAADDHGALVMRYVDPGEGYVVRRTDGSAQSKPITVTAFDDAPDQSLYDDQEVVEGYQYLTTRDGTKLAANVTLPGPIDEGPYPTVIEYSGYDPANPNASLVTISKQLAAQLGFATVGVNIRGSGCSGGSMQLWEDAQAVDGYDIVETIAAQDWVKDGTVGMVGISYPASAMLYTAATRPPHLSAIAPMAAYDDGFRALLWPGGIQNKGFAKKWIQERYDQAQNPSPADWVNELIDGGDEQCAENLEMRGQNVDLASLIDQMPYFPTQNGLGDRFAPETFVDQIEVPTYLVAAWQDEQVGGHAPTFIPQFDENDQAWFTLTNGYHTEGLAEPSVLQGWLEFLQLFVAKQVPDTTGLRGLYPAVAGQITKDNEGAAEMPIPEENYTGLDYDAALAKWNERPRVRVLFDEGGATSVPPGIPTAAFEHGFDSYPVEGTDATRWYLGPDGTLTTEAPSAADDAAGTIDSYTADPSARPEVSLAKDEDSWEALPTYDWALPVAGKALVYTSPALADDTVMIGSASADLWLRSSEADTDLQVTITEVRPDGQEVNVQSGWLRASKRKLDEERSTELQPLITQLEDDAEDLPEGEFVPVRVEVYPFGHAFRAGSKVRVTISAPGGDRPVWSFVQLDGTQDDEIARSAGRPSSIVLPIVPGVEVPTDYPACPSLRGNPCRDAADFTNETN
;
A
#
# COMPACT_ATOMS: atom_id res chain seq x y z
N MET A 1 -37.83 -37.36 -29.30
CA MET A 1 -38.14 -38.71 -29.83
C MET A 1 -37.30 -39.72 -29.06
N MET A 2 -37.92 -40.83 -28.65
CA MET A 2 -37.44 -42.03 -27.91
C MET A 2 -35.96 -42.40 -28.12
N ALA A 3 -35.19 -43.08 -27.25
CA ALA A 3 -35.34 -43.92 -26.05
C ALA A 3 -33.94 -43.90 -25.34
N GLY A 4 -33.68 -44.21 -24.07
CA GLY A 4 -34.23 -45.18 -23.13
C GLY A 4 -33.16 -46.24 -22.81
N ALA A 5 -32.62 -46.26 -21.59
CA ALA A 5 -32.13 -47.46 -20.88
C ALA A 5 -31.63 -47.07 -19.47
N ALA A 6 -32.42 -47.43 -18.45
CA ALA A 6 -32.03 -47.42 -17.04
C ALA A 6 -31.65 -48.85 -16.63
N LEU A 7 -30.62 -48.99 -15.78
CA LEU A 7 -30.38 -50.22 -15.04
C LEU A 7 -30.14 -49.86 -13.56
N ALA A 8 -31.10 -50.26 -12.71
CA ALA A 8 -31.02 -50.23 -11.27
C ALA A 8 -30.49 -51.58 -10.77
N LEU A 9 -29.64 -51.58 -9.74
CA LEU A 9 -29.26 -52.78 -9.00
C LEU A 9 -29.74 -52.70 -7.54
N ALA A 10 -30.21 -53.84 -7.06
CA ALA A 10 -31.07 -54.05 -5.91
C ALA A 10 -30.39 -53.93 -4.54
N LEU A 11 -31.15 -53.38 -3.59
CA LEU A 11 -31.02 -53.65 -2.16
C LEU A 11 -31.36 -55.12 -1.86
N VAL A 12 -30.58 -55.74 -0.99
CA VAL A 12 -31.01 -56.91 -0.19
C VAL A 12 -30.84 -56.57 1.28
N ALA A 13 -31.96 -56.42 1.98
CA ALA A 13 -32.05 -56.43 3.43
C ALA A 13 -32.61 -57.79 3.87
N SER A 14 -31.96 -58.40 4.87
CA SER A 14 -32.57 -59.44 5.71
C SER A 14 -32.26 -59.12 7.16
N GLY A 15 -33.29 -58.94 7.98
CA GLY A 15 -33.16 -58.59 9.39
C GLY A 15 -33.41 -59.74 10.37
N CYS A 16 -32.98 -59.46 11.61
CA CYS A 16 -33.48 -59.93 12.93
C CYS A 16 -33.09 -61.36 13.37
N THR A 17 -32.67 -61.69 14.62
CA THR A 17 -32.85 -61.11 15.98
C THR A 17 -31.78 -61.60 17.00
N SER A 18 -31.47 -60.77 18.03
CA SER A 18 -31.06 -61.01 19.46
C SER A 18 -30.06 -62.15 19.81
N ASP A 19 -29.04 -62.01 20.68
CA ASP A 19 -29.08 -61.64 22.10
C ASP A 19 -27.65 -61.70 22.74
N SER A 20 -27.46 -60.96 23.84
CA SER A 20 -26.44 -61.05 24.92
C SER A 20 -24.94 -61.16 24.63
N GLY A 21 -24.17 -60.20 25.16
CA GLY A 21 -22.73 -60.34 25.39
C GLY A 21 -22.05 -59.03 25.78
N SER A 22 -21.98 -58.75 27.08
CA SER A 22 -21.08 -57.75 27.66
C SER A 22 -19.61 -58.20 27.54
N ASP A 23 -18.72 -57.21 27.62
CA ASP A 23 -17.26 -57.28 27.74
C ASP A 23 -16.47 -57.51 26.44
N GLY A 24 -15.88 -56.41 26.00
CA GLY A 24 -14.83 -56.36 25.00
C GLY A 24 -14.18 -54.99 25.03
N ALA A 25 -13.34 -54.73 26.04
CA ALA A 25 -12.37 -53.66 26.01
C ALA A 25 -11.60 -53.75 24.68
N LYS A 26 -11.80 -52.78 23.78
CA LYS A 26 -10.91 -52.58 22.66
C LYS A 26 -9.79 -51.68 23.15
N GLY A 27 -8.58 -52.23 23.19
CA GLY A 27 -7.38 -51.40 23.25
C GLY A 27 -7.45 -50.41 22.10
N GLY A 28 -7.33 -49.12 22.42
CA GLY A 28 -7.14 -48.11 21.40
C GLY A 28 -5.83 -48.42 20.70
N ASP A 29 -5.88 -48.65 19.39
CA ASP A 29 -4.69 -48.51 18.57
C ASP A 29 -4.15 -47.09 18.81
N ALA A 30 -2.81 -46.95 18.81
CA ALA A 30 -2.21 -45.63 18.94
C ALA A 30 -2.77 -44.71 17.83
N PRO A 31 -3.06 -43.42 18.13
CA PRO A 31 -3.57 -42.50 17.12
C PRO A 31 -2.65 -42.49 15.90
N VAL A 32 -3.24 -42.39 14.71
CA VAL A 32 -2.48 -42.20 13.47
C VAL A 32 -1.68 -40.89 13.60
N THR A 33 -0.43 -40.89 13.16
CA THR A 33 0.35 -39.65 13.12
C THR A 33 -0.08 -38.84 11.90
N LEU A 34 -0.69 -37.68 12.12
CA LEU A 34 -1.00 -36.71 11.05
C LEU A 34 0.16 -35.72 10.87
N GLU A 35 0.27 -35.15 9.68
CA GLU A 35 1.27 -34.14 9.36
C GLU A 35 0.70 -32.75 9.60
N ALA A 36 1.39 -31.96 10.42
CA ALA A 36 1.04 -30.59 10.74
C ALA A 36 2.33 -29.79 10.92
N HIS A 37 2.29 -28.54 10.50
CA HIS A 37 3.45 -27.69 10.34
C HIS A 37 3.28 -26.43 11.17
N GLY A 38 4.30 -26.09 11.93
CA GLY A 38 4.35 -24.83 12.66
C GLY A 38 5.10 -23.80 11.83
N GLY A 39 4.51 -22.62 11.72
CA GLY A 39 5.13 -21.46 11.10
C GLY A 39 5.31 -20.33 12.10
N THR A 40 5.42 -19.11 11.59
CA THR A 40 5.45 -17.90 12.41
C THR A 40 4.02 -17.51 12.80
N SER A 41 3.73 -17.55 14.09
CA SER A 41 2.41 -17.25 14.67
C SER A 41 1.23 -18.04 14.08
N GLN A 42 1.49 -19.20 13.47
CA GLN A 42 0.44 -20.04 12.89
C GLN A 42 0.83 -21.52 12.84
N ILE A 43 -0.18 -22.38 12.73
CA ILE A 43 -0.05 -23.80 12.44
C ILE A 43 -0.94 -24.12 11.25
N TRP A 44 -0.45 -24.94 10.31
CA TRP A 44 -1.27 -25.44 9.21
C TRP A 44 -1.16 -26.96 9.06
N LEU A 45 -2.20 -27.56 8.51
CA LEU A 45 -2.24 -28.98 8.16
C LEU A 45 -3.14 -29.23 6.95
N ARG A 46 -2.94 -30.39 6.32
CA ARG A 46 -3.88 -31.00 5.39
C ARG A 46 -4.10 -32.46 5.77
N ASP A 47 -5.36 -32.84 5.96
CA ASP A 47 -5.75 -34.15 6.45
C ASP A 47 -7.13 -34.56 5.88
N GLU A 48 -8.09 -35.01 6.70
CA GLU A 48 -9.41 -35.44 6.22
C GLU A 48 -10.38 -34.25 6.09
N PRO A 49 -11.18 -34.18 5.00
CA PRO A 49 -12.23 -33.17 4.84
C PRO A 49 -13.20 -33.12 6.02
N ASP A 50 -13.58 -31.91 6.42
CA ASP A 50 -14.53 -31.61 7.50
C ASP A 50 -14.15 -32.18 8.89
N ALA A 51 -12.96 -32.78 9.04
CA ALA A 51 -12.52 -33.30 10.33
C ALA A 51 -12.23 -32.16 11.31
N THR A 52 -12.50 -32.40 12.59
CA THR A 52 -12.39 -31.39 13.65
C THR A 52 -11.14 -31.64 14.50
N TYR A 53 -10.40 -30.57 14.78
CA TYR A 53 -9.12 -30.60 15.49
C TYR A 53 -9.13 -29.68 16.71
N GLU A 54 -8.44 -30.09 17.76
CA GLU A 54 -8.05 -29.24 18.89
C GLU A 54 -6.54 -29.02 18.87
N LEU A 55 -6.10 -27.83 19.31
CA LEU A 55 -4.69 -27.53 19.57
C LEU A 55 -4.39 -27.79 21.04
N VAL A 56 -3.31 -28.50 21.32
CA VAL A 56 -2.90 -28.87 22.69
C VAL A 56 -1.47 -28.37 22.93
N ASP A 57 -1.22 -27.75 24.09
CA ASP A 57 0.12 -27.31 24.50
C ASP A 57 0.99 -28.48 25.01
N ALA A 58 2.25 -28.18 25.33
CA ALA A 58 3.22 -29.15 25.85
C ALA A 58 2.80 -29.81 27.18
N ASP A 59 1.91 -29.18 27.94
CA ASP A 59 1.37 -29.68 29.20
C ASP A 59 0.10 -30.54 29.00
N GLY A 60 -0.37 -30.69 27.77
CA GLY A 60 -1.56 -31.47 27.42
C GLY A 60 -2.87 -30.71 27.60
N LYS A 61 -2.83 -29.37 27.70
CA LYS A 61 -4.01 -28.52 27.84
C LYS A 61 -4.45 -28.00 26.47
N VAL A 62 -5.77 -27.98 26.24
CA VAL A 62 -6.35 -27.35 25.05
C VAL A 62 -6.05 -25.86 25.05
N VAL A 63 -5.60 -25.37 23.90
CA VAL A 63 -5.30 -23.98 23.59
C VAL A 63 -6.42 -23.46 22.70
N GLU A 64 -7.11 -22.42 23.16
CA GLU A 64 -8.11 -21.74 22.35
C GLU A 64 -7.43 -21.10 21.12
N THR A 65 -7.99 -21.32 19.95
CA THR A 65 -7.52 -20.75 18.69
C THR A 65 -8.46 -19.65 18.22
N GLN A 66 -7.93 -18.68 17.48
CA GLN A 66 -8.69 -17.54 16.99
C GLN A 66 -9.40 -17.87 15.68
N LEU A 67 -10.72 -17.68 15.65
CA LEU A 67 -11.56 -17.78 14.48
C LEU A 67 -12.12 -16.41 14.15
N LEU A 68 -11.76 -15.89 12.97
CA LEU A 68 -12.31 -14.64 12.47
C LEU A 68 -13.69 -14.90 11.87
N ASP A 69 -14.72 -14.25 12.41
CA ASP A 69 -16.08 -14.29 11.87
C ASP A 69 -16.15 -13.33 10.65
N PRO A 70 -16.36 -13.84 9.43
CA PRO A 70 -16.43 -13.01 8.24
C PRO A 70 -17.72 -12.16 8.16
N GLU A 71 -18.77 -12.49 8.92
CA GLU A 71 -20.02 -11.74 8.96
C GLU A 71 -19.98 -10.58 9.94
N THR A 72 -19.25 -10.71 11.05
CA THR A 72 -19.17 -9.67 12.09
C THR A 72 -17.82 -8.96 12.16
N GLY A 73 -16.77 -9.55 11.61
CA GLY A 73 -15.39 -9.11 11.77
C GLY A 73 -14.79 -9.40 13.15
N ASP A 74 -15.54 -10.05 14.04
CA ASP A 74 -15.09 -10.39 15.38
C ASP A 74 -14.11 -11.56 15.36
N ILE A 75 -13.26 -11.62 16.39
CA ILE A 75 -12.39 -12.76 16.65
C ILE A 75 -12.98 -13.58 17.80
N ASP A 76 -13.47 -14.78 17.47
CA ASP A 76 -13.92 -15.77 18.43
C ASP A 76 -12.78 -16.67 18.90
N LEU A 77 -12.76 -16.99 20.19
CA LEU A 77 -11.88 -18.02 20.75
C LEU A 77 -12.61 -19.36 20.74
N VAL A 78 -12.02 -20.35 20.07
CA VAL A 78 -12.60 -21.69 19.93
C VAL A 78 -11.63 -22.79 20.33
N ASP A 79 -12.14 -23.77 21.09
CA ASP A 79 -11.40 -24.97 21.50
C ASP A 79 -11.15 -25.94 20.33
N GLU A 80 -11.97 -25.87 19.28
CA GLU A 80 -11.94 -26.80 18.15
C GLU A 80 -12.17 -26.10 16.80
N ARG A 81 -11.52 -26.61 15.76
CA ARG A 81 -11.57 -26.08 14.38
C ARG A 81 -11.79 -27.21 13.38
N ALA A 82 -12.75 -27.02 12.47
CA ALA A 82 -12.92 -27.92 11.34
C ALA A 82 -11.95 -27.56 10.21
N ALA A 83 -11.37 -28.58 9.58
CA ALA A 83 -10.76 -28.43 8.26
C ALA A 83 -11.86 -28.18 7.20
N ASP A 84 -11.48 -27.57 6.08
CA ASP A 84 -12.37 -27.37 4.95
C ASP A 84 -12.67 -28.67 4.17
N ASP A 85 -13.38 -28.54 3.06
CA ASP A 85 -13.78 -29.65 2.19
C ASP A 85 -12.59 -30.28 1.42
N HIS A 86 -11.43 -29.61 1.43
CA HIS A 86 -10.16 -30.14 0.96
C HIS A 86 -9.30 -30.75 2.08
N GLY A 87 -9.78 -30.71 3.33
CA GLY A 87 -9.05 -31.19 4.50
C GLY A 87 -7.96 -30.23 4.98
N ALA A 88 -7.92 -28.99 4.48
CA ALA A 88 -6.96 -27.97 4.90
C ALA A 88 -7.46 -27.21 6.14
N LEU A 89 -6.52 -26.84 7.01
CA LEU A 89 -6.78 -25.99 8.18
C LEU A 89 -5.58 -25.09 8.47
N VAL A 90 -5.83 -23.80 8.65
CA VAL A 90 -4.85 -22.83 9.18
C VAL A 90 -5.35 -22.24 10.49
N MET A 91 -4.58 -22.46 11.57
CA MET A 91 -4.76 -21.84 12.87
C MET A 91 -3.83 -20.62 12.96
N ARG A 92 -4.39 -19.41 12.81
CA ARG A 92 -3.65 -18.14 12.87
C ARG A 92 -3.57 -17.60 14.30
N TYR A 93 -2.64 -16.67 14.50
CA TYR A 93 -2.41 -15.98 15.78
C TYR A 93 -2.14 -16.93 16.94
N VAL A 94 -1.40 -18.01 16.67
CA VAL A 94 -0.94 -18.95 17.69
C VAL A 94 0.31 -18.38 18.35
N ASP A 95 0.34 -18.32 19.67
CA ASP A 95 1.51 -17.83 20.41
C ASP A 95 2.77 -18.65 20.09
N PRO A 96 3.96 -18.03 19.99
CA PRO A 96 5.22 -18.75 19.85
C PRO A 96 5.45 -19.73 21.01
N GLY A 97 5.90 -20.94 20.69
CA GLY A 97 6.13 -21.98 21.67
C GLY A 97 6.48 -23.33 21.06
N GLU A 98 7.02 -24.22 21.89
CA GLU A 98 7.38 -25.57 21.51
C GLU A 98 6.42 -26.59 22.11
N GLY A 99 6.26 -27.73 21.43
CA GLY A 99 5.56 -28.87 21.99
C GLY A 99 4.06 -28.92 21.69
N TYR A 100 3.56 -28.05 20.80
CA TYR A 100 2.18 -28.05 20.37
C TYR A 100 1.82 -29.37 19.66
N VAL A 101 0.61 -29.88 19.89
CA VAL A 101 0.09 -31.06 19.21
C VAL A 101 -1.30 -30.75 18.67
N VAL A 102 -1.51 -30.98 17.38
CA VAL A 102 -2.84 -30.94 16.75
C VAL A 102 -3.46 -32.32 16.88
N ARG A 103 -4.65 -32.42 17.47
CA ARG A 103 -5.35 -33.70 17.70
C ARG A 103 -6.72 -33.67 17.05
N ARG A 104 -7.10 -34.73 16.33
CA ARG A 104 -8.51 -34.91 15.94
C ARG A 104 -9.36 -35.12 17.19
N THR A 105 -10.50 -34.45 17.28
CA THR A 105 -11.36 -34.51 18.47
C THR A 105 -11.97 -35.89 18.70
N ASP A 106 -12.05 -36.73 17.66
CA ASP A 106 -12.46 -38.14 17.76
C ASP A 106 -11.35 -39.09 18.27
N GLY A 107 -10.14 -38.57 18.49
CA GLY A 107 -8.98 -39.32 18.97
C GLY A 107 -8.33 -40.25 17.94
N SER A 108 -8.72 -40.17 16.67
CA SER A 108 -8.22 -41.07 15.61
C SER A 108 -6.81 -40.72 15.14
N ALA A 109 -6.40 -39.44 15.23
CA ALA A 109 -5.08 -38.98 14.80
C ALA A 109 -4.54 -37.82 15.66
N GLN A 110 -3.22 -37.69 15.72
CA GLN A 110 -2.53 -36.54 16.32
C GLN A 110 -1.19 -36.26 15.63
N SER A 111 -0.71 -35.02 15.68
CA SER A 111 0.59 -34.65 15.12
C SER A 111 1.75 -35.11 16.01
N LYS A 112 2.98 -35.02 15.47
CA LYS A 112 4.17 -34.91 16.33
C LYS A 112 4.16 -33.54 17.03
N PRO A 113 4.93 -33.35 18.12
CA PRO A 113 5.13 -32.03 18.69
C PRO A 113 5.65 -31.03 17.64
N ILE A 114 5.05 -29.85 17.61
CA ILE A 114 5.29 -28.77 16.65
C ILE A 114 5.83 -27.55 17.40
N THR A 115 6.67 -26.78 16.72
CA THR A 115 7.14 -25.47 17.19
C THR A 115 6.46 -24.37 16.39
N VAL A 116 5.85 -23.40 17.07
CA VAL A 116 5.41 -22.13 16.49
C VAL A 116 6.46 -21.10 16.81
N THR A 117 6.92 -20.39 15.78
CA THR A 117 8.03 -19.44 15.89
C THR A 117 7.53 -18.01 16.06
N ALA A 118 8.36 -17.19 16.71
CA ALA A 118 8.20 -15.75 16.77
C ALA A 118 8.57 -15.10 15.43
N PHE A 119 8.23 -13.82 15.28
CA PHE A 119 8.51 -13.05 14.06
C PHE A 119 10.01 -12.90 13.79
N ASP A 120 10.82 -12.75 14.84
CA ASP A 120 12.25 -12.56 14.80
C ASP A 120 13.08 -13.87 14.84
N ASP A 121 12.41 -15.02 14.86
CA ASP A 121 13.09 -16.32 14.80
C ASP A 121 13.63 -16.59 13.39
N ALA A 122 14.90 -16.99 13.31
CA ALA A 122 15.55 -17.42 12.08
C ALA A 122 15.79 -18.95 12.10
N PRO A 123 15.38 -19.69 11.06
CA PRO A 123 15.73 -21.10 10.87
C PRO A 123 17.24 -21.36 10.80
N ASP A 124 17.65 -22.62 10.96
CA ASP A 124 19.03 -23.03 10.69
C ASP A 124 19.35 -22.82 9.20
N GLN A 125 20.54 -22.27 8.92
CA GLN A 125 21.02 -21.99 7.57
C GLN A 125 20.96 -23.22 6.65
N SER A 126 21.03 -24.45 7.19
CA SER A 126 20.89 -25.68 6.40
C SER A 126 19.56 -25.76 5.63
N LEU A 127 18.49 -25.12 6.12
CA LEU A 127 17.22 -25.04 5.38
C LEU A 127 17.40 -24.41 4.00
N TYR A 128 18.29 -23.42 3.90
CA TYR A 128 18.54 -22.65 2.71
C TYR A 128 19.65 -23.28 1.86
N ASP A 129 20.75 -23.69 2.49
CA ASP A 129 21.92 -24.28 1.81
C ASP A 129 21.59 -25.61 1.11
N ASP A 130 20.60 -26.36 1.60
CA ASP A 130 20.20 -27.66 1.04
C ASP A 130 19.27 -27.52 -0.20
N GLN A 131 18.80 -26.31 -0.53
CA GLN A 131 17.93 -26.07 -1.68
C GLN A 131 18.73 -25.73 -2.94
N GLU A 132 18.51 -26.49 -4.03
CA GLU A 132 19.06 -26.19 -5.34
C GLU A 132 18.05 -25.38 -6.16
N VAL A 133 18.42 -24.15 -6.53
CA VAL A 133 17.59 -23.25 -7.33
C VAL A 133 18.19 -23.08 -8.72
N VAL A 134 17.43 -23.45 -9.75
CA VAL A 134 17.87 -23.44 -11.16
C VAL A 134 17.19 -22.34 -11.98
N GLU A 135 17.65 -22.10 -13.20
CA GLU A 135 16.95 -21.21 -14.14
C GLU A 135 15.57 -21.78 -14.52
N GLY A 136 14.56 -20.91 -14.57
CA GLY A 136 13.18 -21.24 -14.93
C GLY A 136 12.21 -21.34 -13.74
N TYR A 137 11.04 -21.90 -14.04
CA TYR A 137 9.94 -22.06 -13.09
C TYR A 137 10.14 -23.25 -12.14
N GLN A 138 9.96 -23.02 -10.84
CA GLN A 138 10.15 -24.02 -9.78
C GLN A 138 9.42 -23.61 -8.48
N TYR A 139 9.73 -24.30 -7.38
CA TYR A 139 9.22 -24.00 -6.04
C TYR A 139 10.35 -23.83 -5.02
N LEU A 140 10.22 -22.84 -4.14
CA LEU A 140 11.08 -22.64 -2.97
C LEU A 140 10.36 -23.12 -1.72
N THR A 141 11.07 -23.74 -0.78
CA THR A 141 10.49 -24.24 0.47
C THR A 141 10.79 -23.28 1.61
N THR A 142 9.76 -22.84 2.32
CA THR A 142 9.84 -21.94 3.49
C THR A 142 10.02 -22.75 4.78
N ARG A 143 10.23 -22.04 5.91
CA ARG A 143 10.43 -22.62 7.24
C ARG A 143 9.29 -23.51 7.73
N ASP A 144 8.06 -23.27 7.27
CA ASP A 144 6.87 -24.06 7.63
C ASP A 144 6.57 -25.17 6.60
N GLY A 145 7.48 -25.40 5.64
CA GLY A 145 7.32 -26.40 4.59
C GLY A 145 6.43 -25.95 3.43
N THR A 146 5.88 -24.73 3.46
CA THR A 146 5.12 -24.19 2.35
C THR A 146 6.02 -24.05 1.12
N LYS A 147 5.49 -24.45 -0.05
CA LYS A 147 6.20 -24.33 -1.32
C LYS A 147 5.71 -23.12 -2.10
N LEU A 148 6.56 -22.11 -2.24
CA LEU A 148 6.26 -20.88 -2.99
C LEU A 148 6.70 -21.03 -4.44
N ALA A 149 5.81 -20.70 -5.38
CA ALA A 149 6.13 -20.67 -6.79
C ALA A 149 7.15 -19.56 -7.08
N ALA A 150 8.18 -19.90 -7.83
CA ALA A 150 9.26 -19.00 -8.20
C ALA A 150 9.66 -19.18 -9.66
N ASN A 151 10.10 -18.10 -10.29
CA ASN A 151 10.67 -18.13 -11.63
C ASN A 151 11.98 -17.33 -11.68
N VAL A 152 13.06 -18.02 -12.03
CA VAL A 152 14.41 -17.48 -12.11
C VAL A 152 14.76 -17.20 -13.58
N THR A 153 15.29 -16.01 -13.84
CA THR A 153 15.82 -15.62 -15.14
C THR A 153 17.26 -15.17 -14.96
N LEU A 154 18.20 -15.81 -15.66
CA LEU A 154 19.62 -15.47 -15.60
C LEU A 154 20.00 -14.60 -16.82
N PRO A 155 20.92 -13.62 -16.67
CA PRO A 155 21.36 -12.80 -17.79
C PRO A 155 22.32 -13.54 -18.74
N GLY A 156 22.77 -14.74 -18.35
CA GLY A 156 23.63 -15.63 -19.12
C GLY A 156 23.61 -17.06 -18.55
N PRO A 157 24.40 -17.98 -19.12
CA PRO A 157 24.48 -19.36 -18.64
C PRO A 157 24.81 -19.45 -17.14
N ILE A 158 24.20 -20.38 -16.42
CA ILE A 158 24.40 -20.54 -14.96
C ILE A 158 25.87 -20.77 -14.58
N ASP A 159 26.64 -21.44 -15.44
CA ASP A 159 28.08 -21.72 -15.26
C ASP A 159 29.00 -20.54 -15.61
N GLU A 160 28.45 -19.46 -16.20
CA GLU A 160 29.15 -18.20 -16.45
C GLU A 160 28.90 -17.13 -15.37
N GLY A 161 28.09 -17.46 -14.35
CA GLY A 161 27.92 -16.64 -13.17
C GLY A 161 29.21 -16.52 -12.31
N PRO A 162 29.12 -15.88 -11.13
CA PRO A 162 27.91 -15.44 -10.47
C PRO A 162 27.40 -14.06 -10.94
N TYR A 163 26.10 -13.82 -10.81
CA TYR A 163 25.39 -12.64 -11.29
C TYR A 163 24.85 -11.78 -10.14
N PRO A 164 24.82 -10.45 -10.27
CA PRO A 164 24.08 -9.61 -9.33
C PRO A 164 22.60 -9.95 -9.42
N THR A 165 21.93 -10.14 -8.29
CA THR A 165 20.60 -10.72 -8.23
C THR A 165 19.61 -9.81 -7.54
N VAL A 166 18.43 -9.65 -8.13
CA VAL A 166 17.29 -8.96 -7.50
C VAL A 166 16.06 -9.87 -7.41
N ILE A 167 15.28 -9.66 -6.36
CA ILE A 167 14.06 -10.40 -6.07
C ILE A 167 12.85 -9.48 -6.18
N GLU A 168 11.79 -9.97 -6.82
CA GLU A 168 10.46 -9.36 -6.79
C GLU A 168 9.48 -10.35 -6.14
N TYR A 169 8.92 -9.96 -4.99
CA TYR A 169 8.02 -10.80 -4.18
C TYR A 169 6.64 -10.12 -4.05
N SER A 170 5.58 -10.75 -4.56
CA SER A 170 4.23 -10.13 -4.54
C SER A 170 3.07 -11.10 -4.76
N GLY A 171 1.85 -10.61 -4.52
CA GLY A 171 0.59 -11.27 -4.89
C GLY A 171 0.13 -11.06 -6.32
N TYR A 172 0.98 -10.51 -7.20
CA TYR A 172 0.72 -10.45 -8.63
C TYR A 172 1.12 -11.78 -9.31
N ASP A 173 1.92 -11.74 -10.37
CA ASP A 173 2.38 -12.93 -11.08
C ASP A 173 3.91 -12.95 -11.32
N PRO A 174 4.77 -12.58 -10.36
CA PRO A 174 6.23 -12.56 -10.56
C PRO A 174 6.81 -13.96 -10.85
N ALA A 175 6.17 -15.04 -10.40
CA ALA A 175 6.56 -16.41 -10.73
C ALA A 175 6.00 -16.89 -12.09
N ASN A 176 5.15 -16.11 -12.76
CA ASN A 176 4.67 -16.45 -14.08
C ASN A 176 5.87 -16.55 -15.05
N PRO A 177 6.02 -17.68 -15.78
CA PRO A 177 7.07 -17.82 -16.79
C PRO A 177 6.91 -16.86 -17.96
N ASN A 178 5.69 -16.36 -18.18
CA ASN A 178 5.36 -15.40 -19.23
C ASN A 178 5.54 -13.96 -18.74
N ALA A 179 6.03 -13.09 -19.63
CA ALA A 179 6.18 -11.66 -19.32
C ALA A 179 4.81 -11.00 -19.03
N SER A 180 4.76 -10.17 -18.00
CA SER A 180 3.56 -9.50 -17.50
C SER A 180 3.84 -8.03 -17.16
N LEU A 181 2.95 -7.10 -17.51
CA LEU A 181 3.22 -5.67 -17.29
C LEU A 181 3.30 -5.26 -15.82
N VAL A 182 2.74 -6.06 -14.92
CA VAL A 182 2.81 -5.80 -13.47
C VAL A 182 4.15 -6.23 -12.84
N THR A 183 5.05 -6.84 -13.63
CA THR A 183 6.41 -7.27 -13.20
C THR A 183 7.51 -6.52 -13.96
N ILE A 184 7.22 -5.26 -14.34
CA ILE A 184 8.10 -4.45 -15.18
C ILE A 184 9.47 -4.19 -14.52
N SER A 185 9.54 -4.03 -13.19
CA SER A 185 10.79 -3.83 -12.45
C SER A 185 11.73 -5.04 -12.62
N LYS A 186 11.21 -6.26 -12.42
CA LYS A 186 11.91 -7.52 -12.74
C LYS A 186 12.38 -7.53 -14.20
N GLN A 187 11.52 -7.22 -15.16
CA GLN A 187 11.88 -7.28 -16.58
C GLN A 187 12.96 -6.28 -16.97
N LEU A 188 12.92 -5.08 -16.41
CA LEU A 188 13.95 -4.07 -16.62
C LEU A 188 15.28 -4.52 -16.01
N ALA A 189 15.28 -5.03 -14.78
CA ALA A 189 16.49 -5.54 -14.15
C ALA A 189 17.14 -6.68 -14.97
N ALA A 190 16.34 -7.62 -15.49
CA ALA A 190 16.82 -8.71 -16.34
C ALA A 190 17.50 -8.18 -17.62
N GLN A 191 16.89 -7.19 -18.29
CA GLN A 191 17.46 -6.56 -19.49
C GLN A 191 18.73 -5.75 -19.20
N LEU A 192 18.93 -5.34 -17.94
CA LEU A 192 20.06 -4.52 -17.48
C LEU A 192 21.16 -5.36 -16.81
N GLY A 193 21.11 -6.69 -16.95
CA GLY A 193 22.19 -7.60 -16.58
C GLY A 193 22.12 -8.18 -15.18
N PHE A 194 20.98 -8.08 -14.50
CA PHE A 194 20.73 -8.76 -13.24
C PHE A 194 20.11 -10.14 -13.47
N ALA A 195 20.47 -11.11 -12.63
CA ALA A 195 19.61 -12.27 -12.41
C ALA A 195 18.38 -11.82 -11.64
N THR A 196 17.22 -12.35 -12.01
CA THR A 196 15.95 -11.95 -11.40
C THR A 196 15.19 -13.16 -10.92
N VAL A 197 14.70 -13.09 -9.68
CA VAL A 197 13.85 -14.11 -9.07
C VAL A 197 12.50 -13.49 -8.78
N GLY A 198 11.46 -13.96 -9.45
CA GLY A 198 10.09 -13.56 -9.13
C GLY A 198 9.40 -14.62 -8.32
N VAL A 199 8.83 -14.27 -7.17
CA VAL A 199 8.20 -15.20 -6.23
C VAL A 199 6.79 -14.74 -5.87
N ASN A 200 5.83 -15.65 -5.98
CA ASN A 200 4.45 -15.38 -5.59
C ASN A 200 4.27 -15.55 -4.08
N ILE A 201 3.55 -14.64 -3.41
CA ILE A 201 3.21 -14.79 -1.98
C ILE A 201 2.45 -16.10 -1.73
N ARG A 202 2.59 -16.64 -0.51
CA ARG A 202 1.78 -17.78 -0.06
C ARG A 202 0.30 -17.53 -0.34
N GLY A 203 -0.42 -18.58 -0.76
CA GLY A 203 -1.84 -18.47 -1.05
C GLY A 203 -2.20 -17.86 -2.41
N SER A 204 -1.23 -17.49 -3.26
CA SER A 204 -1.44 -16.87 -4.59
C SER A 204 -0.77 -17.65 -5.73
N GLY A 205 -1.27 -17.51 -6.97
CA GLY A 205 -0.73 -18.23 -8.13
C GLY A 205 -0.67 -19.74 -7.88
N CYS A 206 0.49 -20.35 -8.15
CA CYS A 206 0.79 -21.74 -7.78
C CYS A 206 1.50 -21.86 -6.41
N SER A 207 1.70 -20.80 -5.63
CA SER A 207 2.27 -20.89 -4.28
C SER A 207 1.31 -21.57 -3.32
N GLY A 208 1.84 -22.48 -2.49
CA GLY A 208 1.09 -23.16 -1.44
C GLY A 208 0.74 -22.26 -0.27
N GLY A 209 0.23 -22.86 0.81
CA GLY A 209 -0.20 -22.14 1.99
C GLY A 209 -1.45 -21.29 1.73
N SER A 210 -1.70 -20.35 2.64
CA SER A 210 -2.90 -19.52 2.63
C SER A 210 -2.57 -18.03 2.64
N MET A 211 -3.35 -17.25 1.90
CA MET A 211 -3.22 -15.81 1.77
C MET A 211 -4.09 -15.12 2.82
N GLN A 212 -3.44 -14.32 3.67
CA GLN A 212 -4.02 -13.16 4.31
C GLN A 212 -3.07 -11.99 4.04
N LEU A 213 -3.50 -10.98 3.28
CA LEU A 213 -2.65 -9.82 2.98
C LEU A 213 -2.15 -9.18 4.28
N TRP A 214 -0.85 -8.83 4.30
CA TRP A 214 -0.19 -8.16 5.43
C TRP A 214 -0.08 -9.00 6.71
N GLU A 215 0.03 -10.32 6.55
CA GLU A 215 0.30 -11.25 7.63
C GLU A 215 1.81 -11.45 7.83
N ASP A 216 2.25 -11.60 9.09
CA ASP A 216 3.65 -11.87 9.50
C ASP A 216 4.31 -12.98 8.68
N ALA A 217 3.53 -14.03 8.37
CA ALA A 217 3.96 -15.17 7.58
C ALA A 217 4.52 -14.76 6.20
N GLN A 218 4.00 -13.69 5.59
CA GLN A 218 4.52 -13.17 4.32
C GLN A 218 5.83 -12.42 4.49
N ALA A 219 6.00 -11.69 5.61
CA ALA A 219 7.25 -10.99 5.88
C ALA A 219 8.40 -12.00 6.05
N VAL A 220 8.18 -13.05 6.84
CA VAL A 220 9.17 -14.11 7.08
C VAL A 220 9.36 -15.05 5.89
N ASP A 221 8.36 -15.20 5.01
CA ASP A 221 8.58 -15.83 3.69
C ASP A 221 9.60 -15.04 2.89
N GLY A 222 9.51 -13.71 2.92
CA GLY A 222 10.50 -12.83 2.30
C GLY A 222 11.91 -13.09 2.85
N TYR A 223 12.06 -13.27 4.16
CA TYR A 223 13.32 -13.69 4.78
C TYR A 223 13.81 -15.00 4.18
N ASP A 224 12.97 -16.04 4.19
CA ASP A 224 13.34 -17.37 3.71
C ASP A 224 13.71 -17.35 2.22
N ILE A 225 13.02 -16.55 1.41
CA ILE A 225 13.32 -16.32 -0.01
C ILE A 225 14.71 -15.69 -0.15
N VAL A 226 15.00 -14.60 0.58
CA VAL A 226 16.29 -13.92 0.51
C VAL A 226 17.43 -14.89 0.82
N GLU A 227 17.33 -15.63 1.91
CA GLU A 227 18.37 -16.54 2.36
C GLU A 227 18.54 -17.75 1.42
N THR A 228 17.43 -18.30 0.90
CA THR A 228 17.46 -19.40 -0.08
C THR A 228 18.16 -18.99 -1.38
N ILE A 229 17.84 -17.80 -1.90
CA ILE A 229 18.45 -17.32 -3.15
C ILE A 229 19.91 -16.91 -2.92
N ALA A 230 20.22 -16.25 -1.81
CA ALA A 230 21.58 -15.85 -1.48
C ALA A 230 22.56 -17.05 -1.36
N ALA A 231 22.07 -18.22 -0.95
CA ALA A 231 22.86 -19.44 -0.80
C ALA A 231 23.33 -20.05 -2.15
N GLN A 232 22.84 -19.58 -3.29
CA GLN A 232 23.11 -20.20 -4.58
C GLN A 232 24.46 -19.76 -5.17
N ASP A 233 25.23 -20.70 -5.72
CA ASP A 233 26.56 -20.45 -6.31
C ASP A 233 26.56 -19.43 -7.47
N TRP A 234 25.42 -19.24 -8.13
CA TRP A 234 25.26 -18.29 -9.23
C TRP A 234 24.90 -16.87 -8.74
N VAL A 235 24.73 -16.64 -7.43
CA VAL A 235 24.49 -15.31 -6.86
C VAL A 235 25.81 -14.63 -6.49
N LYS A 236 26.02 -13.43 -7.02
CA LYS A 236 27.24 -12.66 -6.80
C LYS A 236 27.33 -12.24 -5.34
N ASP A 237 28.50 -12.50 -4.76
CA ASP A 237 28.85 -12.20 -3.37
C ASP A 237 27.94 -12.84 -2.31
N GLY A 238 27.05 -13.78 -2.70
CA GLY A 238 26.07 -14.38 -1.80
C GLY A 238 25.09 -13.38 -1.21
N THR A 239 24.77 -12.29 -1.93
CA THR A 239 23.82 -11.26 -1.47
C THR A 239 22.85 -10.87 -2.58
N VAL A 240 21.63 -10.49 -2.21
CA VAL A 240 20.56 -10.12 -3.15
C VAL A 240 20.01 -8.73 -2.85
N GLY A 241 19.39 -8.08 -3.84
CA GLY A 241 18.55 -6.90 -3.62
C GLY A 241 17.07 -7.20 -3.83
N MET A 242 16.19 -6.27 -3.45
CA MET A 242 14.76 -6.35 -3.78
C MET A 242 14.30 -5.15 -4.60
N VAL A 243 13.41 -5.42 -5.56
CA VAL A 243 12.84 -4.43 -6.48
C VAL A 243 11.34 -4.63 -6.65
N GLY A 244 10.62 -3.57 -6.99
CA GLY A 244 9.17 -3.64 -7.13
C GLY A 244 8.50 -2.28 -7.07
N ILE A 245 7.29 -2.24 -7.62
CA ILE A 245 6.39 -1.09 -7.58
C ILE A 245 5.04 -1.52 -6.99
N SER A 246 4.37 -0.68 -6.20
CA SER A 246 3.08 -1.02 -5.57
C SER A 246 3.23 -2.05 -4.45
N TYR A 247 2.37 -3.08 -4.42
CA TYR A 247 2.44 -4.17 -3.46
C TYR A 247 3.84 -4.79 -3.24
N PRO A 248 4.67 -5.15 -4.25
CA PRO A 248 6.03 -5.61 -4.01
C PRO A 248 6.93 -4.55 -3.33
N ALA A 249 6.69 -3.25 -3.57
CA ALA A 249 7.40 -2.18 -2.87
C ALA A 249 7.06 -2.18 -1.37
N SER A 250 5.79 -2.37 -1.01
CA SER A 250 5.41 -2.54 0.39
C SER A 250 5.92 -3.86 0.95
N ALA A 251 5.79 -4.98 0.23
CA ALA A 251 6.22 -6.31 0.65
C ALA A 251 7.72 -6.36 1.00
N MET A 252 8.58 -5.69 0.24
CA MET A 252 10.01 -5.63 0.56
C MET A 252 10.32 -4.81 1.82
N LEU A 253 9.48 -3.84 2.22
CA LEU A 253 9.63 -3.16 3.52
C LEU A 253 9.41 -4.14 4.67
N TYR A 254 8.37 -4.97 4.57
CA TYR A 254 8.12 -6.05 5.54
C TYR A 254 9.28 -7.05 5.57
N THR A 255 9.76 -7.50 4.40
CA THR A 255 10.92 -8.39 4.31
C THR A 255 12.16 -7.76 4.93
N ALA A 256 12.47 -6.51 4.60
CA ALA A 256 13.67 -5.84 5.12
C ALA A 256 13.62 -5.62 6.64
N ALA A 257 12.44 -5.40 7.21
CA ALA A 257 12.25 -5.29 8.66
C ALA A 257 12.54 -6.61 9.41
N THR A 258 12.46 -7.76 8.74
CA THR A 258 12.94 -9.05 9.29
C THR A 258 14.48 -9.17 9.34
N ARG A 259 15.19 -8.20 8.77
CA ARG A 259 16.66 -8.10 8.69
C ARG A 259 17.36 -9.38 8.19
N PRO A 260 17.06 -9.86 6.95
CA PRO A 260 17.78 -10.99 6.37
C PRO A 260 19.26 -10.65 6.20
N PRO A 261 20.21 -11.45 6.72
CA PRO A 261 21.64 -11.12 6.69
C PRO A 261 22.23 -11.01 5.28
N HIS A 262 21.60 -11.62 4.27
CA HIS A 262 22.07 -11.56 2.88
C HIS A 262 21.27 -10.59 1.99
N LEU A 263 20.39 -9.77 2.58
CA LEU A 263 19.77 -8.63 1.88
C LEU A 263 20.75 -7.46 1.81
N SER A 264 21.11 -7.03 0.61
CA SER A 264 22.10 -5.96 0.37
C SER A 264 21.48 -4.58 0.17
N ALA A 265 20.27 -4.49 -0.38
CA ALA A 265 19.57 -3.24 -0.65
C ALA A 265 18.11 -3.47 -1.05
N ILE A 266 17.26 -2.45 -0.85
CA ILE A 266 15.88 -2.42 -1.35
C ILE A 266 15.62 -1.15 -2.17
N ALA A 267 14.81 -1.27 -3.23
CA ALA A 267 14.46 -0.14 -4.10
C ALA A 267 12.93 -0.03 -4.32
N PRO A 268 12.16 0.32 -3.27
CA PRO A 268 10.70 0.40 -3.33
C PRO A 268 10.19 1.61 -4.12
N MET A 269 9.25 1.38 -5.04
CA MET A 269 8.53 2.45 -5.76
C MET A 269 7.04 2.40 -5.44
N ALA A 270 6.43 3.53 -5.07
CA ALA A 270 5.00 3.65 -4.79
C ALA A 270 4.51 2.70 -3.67
N ALA A 271 5.23 2.68 -2.54
CA ALA A 271 4.78 2.06 -1.30
C ALA A 271 3.80 2.97 -0.54
N TYR A 272 3.11 2.41 0.46
CA TYR A 272 2.27 3.15 1.41
C TYR A 272 2.89 3.11 2.81
N ASP A 273 2.50 4.05 3.66
CA ASP A 273 2.95 4.13 5.06
C ASP A 273 1.99 3.48 6.07
N ASP A 274 0.68 3.59 5.84
CA ASP A 274 -0.36 2.96 6.66
C ASP A 274 -1.50 2.41 5.80
N GLY A 275 -1.53 1.07 5.68
CA GLY A 275 -2.54 0.35 4.90
C GLY A 275 -3.95 0.46 5.46
N PHE A 276 -4.11 0.70 6.76
CA PHE A 276 -5.42 0.85 7.39
C PHE A 276 -5.87 2.31 7.45
N ARG A 277 -5.17 3.15 8.21
CA ARG A 277 -5.62 4.52 8.54
C ARG A 277 -5.48 5.50 7.38
N ALA A 278 -4.53 5.29 6.47
CA ALA A 278 -4.29 6.22 5.37
C ALA A 278 -4.83 5.72 4.02
N LEU A 279 -4.77 4.41 3.77
CA LEU A 279 -5.20 3.82 2.49
C LEU A 279 -6.66 3.36 2.49
N LEU A 280 -7.06 2.53 3.46
CA LEU A 280 -8.41 1.93 3.53
C LEU A 280 -9.42 2.82 4.24
N TRP A 281 -9.00 3.55 5.28
CA TRP A 281 -9.84 4.41 6.11
C TRP A 281 -9.27 5.83 6.25
N PRO A 282 -8.92 6.53 5.15
CA PRO A 282 -8.44 7.92 5.20
C PRO A 282 -9.40 8.81 6.01
N GLY A 283 -8.90 9.45 7.07
CA GLY A 283 -9.73 10.27 7.95
C GLY A 283 -10.84 9.51 8.70
N GLY A 284 -10.75 8.18 8.76
CA GLY A 284 -11.79 7.32 9.33
C GLY A 284 -12.97 7.04 8.40
N ILE A 285 -12.87 7.37 7.11
CA ILE A 285 -13.89 7.12 6.10
C ILE A 285 -13.41 6.00 5.16
N GLN A 286 -14.23 4.97 4.94
CA GLN A 286 -13.83 3.84 4.09
C GLN A 286 -13.62 4.29 2.64
N ASN A 287 -12.43 4.04 2.10
CA ASN A 287 -12.13 4.16 0.68
C ASN A 287 -12.59 2.88 -0.05
N LYS A 288 -13.75 2.95 -0.70
CA LYS A 288 -14.29 1.87 -1.55
C LYS A 288 -13.75 1.89 -2.98
N GLY A 289 -12.80 2.79 -3.28
CA GLY A 289 -12.17 2.94 -4.57
C GLY A 289 -11.15 1.84 -4.88
N PHE A 290 -10.00 2.24 -5.43
CA PHE A 290 -8.97 1.31 -5.92
C PHE A 290 -8.57 0.24 -4.89
N ALA A 291 -8.18 0.61 -3.67
CA ALA A 291 -7.57 -0.31 -2.71
C ALA A 291 -8.47 -1.50 -2.35
N LYS A 292 -9.73 -1.25 -1.97
CA LYS A 292 -10.68 -2.32 -1.65
C LYS A 292 -10.96 -3.22 -2.85
N LYS A 293 -11.16 -2.63 -4.04
CA LYS A 293 -11.37 -3.39 -5.28
C LYS A 293 -10.16 -4.27 -5.59
N TRP A 294 -8.96 -3.73 -5.45
CA TRP A 294 -7.71 -4.44 -5.66
C TRP A 294 -7.56 -5.65 -4.71
N ILE A 295 -7.89 -5.48 -3.42
CA ILE A 295 -7.88 -6.59 -2.44
C ILE A 295 -8.84 -7.70 -2.87
N GLN A 296 -10.08 -7.36 -3.26
CA GLN A 296 -11.06 -8.33 -3.75
C GLN A 296 -10.54 -9.06 -4.99
N GLU A 297 -9.95 -8.33 -5.95
CA GLU A 297 -9.40 -8.93 -7.17
C GLU A 297 -8.26 -9.91 -6.87
N ARG A 298 -7.39 -9.65 -5.88
CA ARG A 298 -6.35 -10.60 -5.46
C ARG A 298 -6.96 -11.85 -4.82
N TYR A 299 -7.97 -11.68 -3.98
CA TYR A 299 -8.70 -12.81 -3.37
C TYR A 299 -9.39 -13.68 -4.43
N ASP A 300 -10.14 -13.07 -5.35
CA ASP A 300 -10.86 -13.78 -6.41
C ASP A 300 -9.90 -14.55 -7.34
N GLN A 301 -8.77 -13.92 -7.72
CA GLN A 301 -7.72 -14.56 -8.52
C GLN A 301 -7.07 -15.74 -7.80
N ALA A 302 -6.82 -15.62 -6.50
CA ALA A 302 -6.27 -16.70 -5.69
C ALA A 302 -7.24 -17.90 -5.57
N GLN A 303 -8.54 -17.63 -5.45
CA GLN A 303 -9.57 -18.67 -5.28
C GLN A 303 -9.89 -19.42 -6.57
N ASN A 304 -10.06 -18.69 -7.68
CA ASN A 304 -10.57 -19.25 -8.93
C ASN A 304 -9.76 -18.75 -10.13
N PRO A 305 -8.58 -19.34 -10.40
CA PRO A 305 -7.82 -19.01 -11.59
C PRO A 305 -8.67 -19.27 -12.84
N SER A 306 -8.70 -18.31 -13.77
CA SER A 306 -9.43 -18.41 -15.03
C SER A 306 -8.93 -19.59 -15.87
N PRO A 307 -9.75 -20.26 -16.71
CA PRO A 307 -9.27 -21.32 -17.60
C PRO A 307 -8.13 -20.91 -18.56
N ALA A 308 -7.94 -19.61 -18.79
CA ALA A 308 -6.83 -19.05 -19.58
C ALA A 308 -5.68 -18.50 -18.70
N ASP A 309 -5.70 -18.79 -17.41
CA ASP A 309 -4.70 -18.41 -16.42
C ASP A 309 -3.49 -19.36 -16.52
N TRP A 310 -2.29 -18.81 -16.35
CA TRP A 310 -1.03 -19.56 -16.39
C TRP A 310 -0.98 -20.68 -15.34
N VAL A 311 -1.70 -20.51 -14.22
CA VAL A 311 -1.88 -21.53 -13.19
C VAL A 311 -2.53 -22.79 -13.77
N ASN A 312 -3.64 -22.63 -14.51
CA ASN A 312 -4.32 -23.76 -15.12
C ASN A 312 -3.52 -24.37 -16.27
N GLU A 313 -2.77 -23.56 -17.02
CA GLU A 313 -1.87 -24.06 -18.07
C GLU A 313 -0.76 -24.96 -17.49
N LEU A 314 -0.21 -24.63 -16.31
CA LEU A 314 0.78 -25.46 -15.63
C LEU A 314 0.18 -26.77 -15.11
N ILE A 315 -1.00 -26.71 -14.47
CA ILE A 315 -1.70 -27.90 -13.98
C ILE A 315 -2.05 -28.84 -15.15
N ASP A 316 -2.62 -28.31 -16.23
CA ASP A 316 -2.93 -29.06 -17.45
C ASP A 316 -1.65 -29.59 -18.13
N GLY A 317 -0.53 -28.88 -17.95
CA GLY A 317 0.81 -29.27 -18.35
C GLY A 317 1.43 -30.37 -17.50
N GLY A 318 0.81 -30.75 -16.37
CA GLY A 318 1.23 -31.82 -15.47
C GLY A 318 1.94 -31.37 -14.20
N ASP A 319 1.81 -30.09 -13.80
CA ASP A 319 2.33 -29.62 -12.51
C ASP A 319 1.42 -30.05 -11.35
N GLU A 320 1.70 -31.24 -10.81
CA GLU A 320 1.01 -31.80 -9.64
C GLU A 320 1.22 -30.96 -8.38
N GLN A 321 2.38 -30.30 -8.23
CA GLN A 321 2.67 -29.46 -7.06
C GLN A 321 1.78 -28.22 -7.03
N CYS A 322 1.56 -27.59 -8.19
CA CYS A 322 0.62 -26.48 -8.30
C CYS A 322 -0.79 -26.93 -7.88
N ALA A 323 -1.25 -28.07 -8.39
CA ALA A 323 -2.57 -28.61 -8.04
C ALA A 323 -2.73 -28.87 -6.53
N GLU A 324 -1.71 -29.46 -5.89
CA GLU A 324 -1.68 -29.65 -4.43
C GLU A 324 -1.70 -28.33 -3.66
N ASN A 325 -0.94 -27.34 -4.12
CA ASN A 325 -0.86 -26.02 -3.48
C ASN A 325 -2.21 -25.27 -3.49
N LEU A 326 -3.06 -25.53 -4.48
CA LEU A 326 -4.41 -24.96 -4.57
C LEU A 326 -5.39 -25.54 -3.54
N GLU A 327 -5.10 -26.69 -2.93
CA GLU A 327 -6.00 -27.30 -1.93
C GLU A 327 -6.06 -26.51 -0.62
N MET A 328 -5.12 -25.59 -0.37
CA MET A 328 -5.12 -24.70 0.80
C MET A 328 -5.98 -23.44 0.61
N ARG A 329 -6.57 -23.21 -0.58
CA ARG A 329 -7.26 -21.95 -0.91
C ARG A 329 -8.53 -21.73 -0.09
N GLY A 330 -9.17 -22.80 0.39
CA GLY A 330 -10.30 -22.70 1.32
C GLY A 330 -9.98 -21.96 2.63
N GLN A 331 -8.70 -21.83 2.98
CA GLN A 331 -8.24 -21.14 4.18
C GLN A 331 -7.84 -19.66 3.96
N ASN A 332 -7.82 -19.18 2.70
CA ASN A 332 -7.52 -17.77 2.39
C ASN A 332 -8.55 -16.84 3.05
N VAL A 333 -8.09 -15.69 3.51
CA VAL A 333 -8.93 -14.69 4.18
C VAL A 333 -9.48 -13.71 3.16
N ASP A 334 -10.82 -13.60 3.08
CA ASP A 334 -11.51 -12.56 2.31
C ASP A 334 -11.40 -11.22 3.05
N LEU A 335 -10.25 -10.58 2.90
CA LEU A 335 -9.98 -9.31 3.56
C LEU A 335 -10.89 -8.19 3.07
N ALA A 336 -11.37 -8.24 1.82
CA ALA A 336 -12.27 -7.20 1.29
C ALA A 336 -13.62 -7.20 2.01
N SER A 337 -14.19 -8.39 2.25
CA SER A 337 -15.40 -8.55 3.06
C SER A 337 -15.15 -8.20 4.53
N LEU A 338 -14.00 -8.60 5.07
CA LEU A 338 -13.65 -8.29 6.46
C LEU A 338 -13.54 -6.78 6.71
N ILE A 339 -12.91 -6.03 5.79
CA ILE A 339 -12.77 -4.57 5.93
C ILE A 339 -14.14 -3.89 6.10
N ASP A 340 -15.21 -4.39 5.47
CA ASP A 340 -16.56 -3.82 5.64
C ASP A 340 -17.08 -3.89 7.08
N GLN A 341 -16.57 -4.85 7.85
CA GLN A 341 -16.93 -5.06 9.25
C GLN A 341 -15.94 -4.43 10.23
N MET A 342 -14.84 -3.82 9.74
CA MET A 342 -13.78 -3.24 10.56
C MET A 342 -13.74 -1.71 10.44
N PRO A 343 -14.73 -0.97 10.96
CA PRO A 343 -14.73 0.48 10.87
C PRO A 343 -13.70 1.14 11.79
N TYR A 344 -13.05 0.42 12.70
CA TYR A 344 -12.07 0.97 13.64
C TYR A 344 -10.72 0.27 13.52
N PHE A 345 -9.66 0.97 13.91
CA PHE A 345 -8.30 0.45 13.85
C PHE A 345 -8.16 -0.81 14.72
N PRO A 346 -7.75 -1.96 14.14
CA PRO A 346 -7.73 -3.22 14.87
C PRO A 346 -6.49 -3.31 15.78
N THR A 347 -6.73 -3.29 17.09
CA THR A 347 -5.65 -3.43 18.09
C THR A 347 -5.37 -4.88 18.49
N GLN A 348 -6.27 -5.81 18.14
CA GLN A 348 -6.14 -7.22 18.50
C GLN A 348 -4.96 -7.86 17.75
N ASN A 349 -4.09 -8.56 18.48
CA ASN A 349 -2.88 -9.24 17.98
C ASN A 349 -1.91 -8.35 17.18
N GLY A 350 -1.96 -7.03 17.35
CA GLY A 350 -1.15 -6.09 16.58
C GLY A 350 -1.52 -6.03 15.09
N LEU A 351 -2.71 -6.50 14.70
CA LEU A 351 -3.15 -6.57 13.31
C LEU A 351 -3.08 -5.20 12.61
N GLY A 352 -3.48 -4.13 13.30
CA GLY A 352 -3.41 -2.75 12.80
C GLY A 352 -1.97 -2.32 12.48
N ASP A 353 -1.05 -2.54 13.41
CA ASP A 353 0.36 -2.17 13.24
C ASP A 353 1.02 -2.97 12.12
N ARG A 354 0.63 -4.24 11.93
CA ARG A 354 1.07 -5.06 10.80
C ARG A 354 0.58 -4.52 9.45
N PHE A 355 -0.48 -3.72 9.38
CA PHE A 355 -0.86 -3.02 8.15
C PHE A 355 -0.06 -1.74 7.89
N ALA A 356 0.76 -1.29 8.84
CA ALA A 356 1.32 0.05 8.85
C ALA A 356 2.86 0.04 8.86
N PRO A 357 3.51 0.09 7.69
CA PRO A 357 4.96 0.29 7.56
C PRO A 357 5.57 1.37 8.45
N GLU A 358 4.86 2.47 8.70
CA GLU A 358 5.33 3.51 9.62
C GLU A 358 5.68 2.99 11.04
N THR A 359 5.21 1.81 11.43
CA THR A 359 5.47 1.21 12.75
C THR A 359 6.74 0.36 12.83
N PHE A 360 7.36 0.03 11.69
CA PHE A 360 8.49 -0.91 11.66
C PHE A 360 9.61 -0.57 10.67
N VAL A 361 9.47 0.46 9.83
CA VAL A 361 10.54 0.85 8.88
C VAL A 361 11.82 1.32 9.58
N ASP A 362 11.75 1.68 10.86
CA ASP A 362 12.90 1.96 11.72
C ASP A 362 13.83 0.75 11.92
N GLN A 363 13.34 -0.46 11.65
CA GLN A 363 14.10 -1.70 11.71
C GLN A 363 14.90 -1.99 10.42
N ILE A 364 14.70 -1.21 9.36
CA ILE A 364 15.36 -1.43 8.06
C ILE A 364 16.78 -0.85 8.10
N GLU A 365 17.78 -1.74 8.11
CA GLU A 365 19.21 -1.39 8.21
C GLU A 365 19.93 -1.33 6.85
N VAL A 366 19.32 -1.83 5.78
CA VAL A 366 19.94 -1.91 4.45
C VAL A 366 19.79 -0.60 3.66
N PRO A 367 20.71 -0.31 2.72
CA PRO A 367 20.52 0.74 1.73
C PRO A 367 19.11 0.71 1.13
N THR A 368 18.47 1.88 1.06
CA THR A 368 17.08 2.04 0.60
C THR A 368 16.96 3.18 -0.40
N TYR A 369 16.40 2.91 -1.59
CA TYR A 369 16.02 3.95 -2.57
C TYR A 369 14.51 3.94 -2.76
N LEU A 370 13.82 4.87 -2.10
CA LEU A 370 12.36 4.94 -2.06
C LEU A 370 11.83 6.04 -2.96
N VAL A 371 10.82 5.73 -3.77
CA VAL A 371 10.10 6.71 -4.60
C VAL A 371 8.63 6.77 -4.22
N ALA A 372 8.09 7.97 -4.02
CA ALA A 372 6.67 8.19 -3.76
C ALA A 372 6.13 9.38 -4.56
N ALA A 373 4.84 9.33 -4.92
CA ALA A 373 4.16 10.40 -5.65
C ALA A 373 3.05 11.05 -4.81
N TRP A 374 2.95 12.38 -4.86
CA TRP A 374 1.99 13.14 -4.04
C TRP A 374 0.52 12.92 -4.45
N GLN A 375 0.29 12.59 -5.72
CA GLN A 375 -1.04 12.37 -6.30
C GLN A 375 -1.30 10.89 -6.62
N ASP A 376 -0.51 9.98 -6.05
CA ASP A 376 -0.67 8.53 -6.26
C ASP A 376 -2.13 8.11 -6.08
N GLU A 377 -2.74 7.70 -7.18
CA GLU A 377 -4.17 7.43 -7.27
C GLU A 377 -4.53 6.03 -6.74
N GLN A 378 -3.53 5.16 -6.56
CA GLN A 378 -3.72 3.79 -6.10
C GLN A 378 -3.54 3.71 -4.59
N VAL A 379 -2.35 4.07 -4.12
CA VAL A 379 -1.96 3.94 -2.70
C VAL A 379 -2.04 5.26 -1.93
N GLY A 380 -2.34 6.36 -2.59
CA GLY A 380 -2.50 7.67 -1.96
C GLY A 380 -1.19 8.41 -1.75
N GLY A 381 -1.27 9.73 -1.55
CA GLY A 381 -0.10 10.60 -1.35
C GLY A 381 0.44 10.66 0.07
N HIS A 382 0.09 9.70 0.94
CA HIS A 382 0.41 9.77 2.37
C HIS A 382 1.81 9.22 2.71
N ALA A 383 2.38 8.35 1.87
CA ALA A 383 3.67 7.70 2.11
C ALA A 383 4.81 8.58 2.67
N PRO A 384 5.01 9.87 2.28
CA PRO A 384 6.08 10.70 2.83
C PRO A 384 6.10 10.81 4.36
N THR A 385 4.97 10.58 5.04
CA THR A 385 4.83 10.66 6.51
C THR A 385 5.67 9.65 7.29
N PHE A 386 6.08 8.53 6.69
CA PHE A 386 6.96 7.54 7.35
C PHE A 386 8.46 7.78 7.14
N ILE A 387 8.85 8.82 6.39
CA ILE A 387 10.27 9.10 6.12
C ILE A 387 11.05 9.36 7.41
N PRO A 388 10.52 10.11 8.40
CA PRO A 388 11.21 10.33 9.68
C PRO A 388 11.61 9.05 10.42
N GLN A 389 10.89 7.96 10.19
CA GLN A 389 11.08 6.68 10.87
C GLN A 389 12.32 5.95 10.33
N PHE A 390 12.83 6.38 9.17
CA PHE A 390 14.13 5.94 8.65
C PHE A 390 15.31 6.75 9.22
N ASP A 391 15.13 7.69 10.16
CA ASP A 391 16.19 8.63 10.57
C ASP A 391 17.49 7.95 11.02
N GLU A 392 17.40 6.75 11.60
CA GLU A 392 18.56 5.93 12.02
C GLU A 392 19.29 5.22 10.85
N ASN A 393 18.68 5.16 9.66
CA ASN A 393 19.29 4.64 8.44
C ASN A 393 19.83 5.80 7.58
N ASP A 394 21.14 6.04 7.65
CA ASP A 394 21.84 7.07 6.87
C ASP A 394 22.06 6.70 5.40
N GLN A 395 21.68 5.47 5.00
CA GLN A 395 21.72 4.96 3.64
C GLN A 395 20.31 4.83 3.03
N ALA A 396 19.38 5.69 3.44
CA ALA A 396 18.05 5.80 2.86
C ALA A 396 17.90 7.10 2.07
N TRP A 397 17.57 7.00 0.78
CA TRP A 397 17.32 8.11 -0.13
C TRP A 397 15.88 8.10 -0.62
N PHE A 398 15.23 9.26 -0.59
CA PHE A 398 13.82 9.44 -0.91
C PHE A 398 13.66 10.37 -2.10
N THR A 399 12.94 9.92 -3.13
CA THR A 399 12.54 10.76 -4.25
C THR A 399 11.03 10.96 -4.23
N LEU A 400 10.60 12.21 -4.12
CA LEU A 400 9.19 12.61 -4.05
C LEU A 400 8.83 13.39 -5.30
N THR A 401 7.71 13.06 -5.95
CA THR A 401 7.33 13.68 -7.23
C THR A 401 5.84 13.98 -7.31
N ASN A 402 5.47 15.00 -8.08
CA ASN A 402 4.08 15.13 -8.53
C ASN A 402 3.74 13.97 -9.46
N GLY A 403 2.47 13.56 -9.47
CA GLY A 403 1.97 12.55 -10.41
C GLY A 403 1.44 11.27 -9.78
N TYR A 404 1.42 10.23 -10.61
CA TYR A 404 0.66 9.00 -10.38
C TYR A 404 1.50 7.86 -9.81
N HIS A 405 0.84 6.72 -9.62
CA HIS A 405 1.44 5.49 -9.13
C HIS A 405 2.69 5.04 -9.89
N THR A 406 2.79 5.35 -11.19
CA THR A 406 3.85 4.84 -12.09
C THR A 406 5.06 5.77 -12.26
N GLU A 407 5.11 6.93 -11.59
CA GLU A 407 6.16 7.92 -11.87
C GLU A 407 7.58 7.43 -11.55
N GLY A 408 7.73 6.46 -10.63
CA GLY A 408 9.03 5.82 -10.38
C GLY A 408 9.63 5.10 -11.59
N LEU A 409 8.78 4.68 -12.53
CA LEU A 409 9.17 4.04 -13.79
C LEU A 409 9.14 5.02 -14.96
N ALA A 410 8.24 6.00 -14.89
CA ALA A 410 7.94 6.86 -16.01
C ALA A 410 8.86 8.09 -16.07
N GLU A 411 9.45 8.57 -14.97
CA GLU A 411 10.36 9.73 -14.98
C GLU A 411 11.83 9.28 -15.22
N PRO A 412 12.58 9.88 -16.18
CA PRO A 412 13.85 9.31 -16.61
C PRO A 412 14.96 9.38 -15.57
N SER A 413 15.02 10.47 -14.82
CA SER A 413 16.02 10.67 -13.77
C SER A 413 15.79 9.75 -12.57
N VAL A 414 14.53 9.44 -12.24
CA VAL A 414 14.16 8.51 -11.17
C VAL A 414 14.55 7.09 -11.55
N LEU A 415 14.20 6.63 -12.77
CA LEU A 415 14.54 5.29 -13.23
C LEU A 415 16.05 5.11 -13.43
N GLN A 416 16.76 6.17 -13.86
CA GLN A 416 18.22 6.17 -13.91
C GLN A 416 18.81 6.03 -12.50
N GLY A 417 18.31 6.80 -11.51
CA GLY A 417 18.74 6.70 -10.12
C GLY A 417 18.50 5.30 -9.52
N TRP A 418 17.39 4.67 -9.87
CA TRP A 418 17.09 3.29 -9.48
C TRP A 418 18.14 2.30 -10.01
N LEU A 419 18.51 2.37 -11.29
CA LEU A 419 19.55 1.50 -11.85
C LEU A 419 20.92 1.77 -11.22
N GLU A 420 21.29 3.04 -11.07
CA GLU A 420 22.56 3.43 -10.43
C GLU A 420 22.66 2.88 -9.00
N PHE A 421 21.57 2.98 -8.23
CA PHE A 421 21.46 2.41 -6.90
C PHE A 421 21.67 0.90 -6.90
N LEU A 422 20.97 0.15 -7.76
CA LEU A 422 21.14 -1.29 -7.86
C LEU A 422 22.57 -1.66 -8.27
N GLN A 423 23.18 -0.92 -9.20
CA GLN A 423 24.55 -1.18 -9.62
C GLN A 423 25.57 -0.92 -8.50
N LEU A 424 25.34 0.07 -7.64
CA LEU A 424 26.21 0.40 -6.52
C LEU A 424 26.06 -0.55 -5.34
N PHE A 425 24.81 -0.82 -4.90
CA PHE A 425 24.56 -1.50 -3.63
C PHE A 425 24.27 -2.99 -3.79
N VAL A 426 23.70 -3.43 -4.92
CA VAL A 426 23.48 -4.85 -5.21
C VAL A 426 24.63 -5.41 -6.04
N ALA A 427 24.93 -4.80 -7.20
CA ALA A 427 25.96 -5.33 -8.09
C ALA A 427 27.39 -4.95 -7.70
N LYS A 428 27.58 -3.98 -6.80
CA LYS A 428 28.89 -3.47 -6.35
C LYS A 428 29.83 -3.14 -7.53
N GLN A 429 29.31 -2.37 -8.48
CA GLN A 429 30.02 -1.94 -9.68
C GLN A 429 29.84 -0.44 -9.94
N VAL A 430 30.72 0.12 -10.78
CA VAL A 430 30.56 1.49 -11.26
C VAL A 430 29.29 1.54 -12.14
N PRO A 431 28.38 2.49 -11.92
CA PRO A 431 27.17 2.58 -12.73
C PRO A 431 27.44 2.75 -14.22
N ASP A 432 26.60 2.10 -15.03
CA ASP A 432 26.50 2.25 -16.47
C ASP A 432 25.02 2.21 -16.86
N THR A 433 24.51 3.36 -17.25
CA THR A 433 23.11 3.59 -17.62
C THR A 433 22.89 3.53 -19.13
N THR A 434 23.93 3.24 -19.93
CA THR A 434 23.86 3.26 -21.40
C THR A 434 22.75 2.37 -21.96
N GLY A 435 22.57 1.18 -21.38
CA GLY A 435 21.51 0.24 -21.77
C GLY A 435 20.10 0.80 -21.51
N LEU A 436 19.91 1.48 -20.37
CA LEU A 436 18.63 2.08 -19.98
C LEU A 436 18.20 3.18 -20.96
N ARG A 437 19.14 3.97 -21.47
CA ARG A 437 18.85 5.05 -22.44
C ARG A 437 18.09 4.56 -23.67
N GLY A 438 18.32 3.32 -24.09
CA GLY A 438 17.64 2.71 -25.25
C GLY A 438 16.24 2.17 -24.94
N LEU A 439 15.95 1.88 -23.67
CA LEU A 439 14.68 1.30 -23.22
C LEU A 439 13.68 2.38 -22.82
N TYR A 440 14.19 3.50 -22.32
CA TYR A 440 13.41 4.51 -21.64
C TYR A 440 12.17 5.02 -22.42
N PRO A 441 12.29 5.46 -23.70
CA PRO A 441 11.12 5.92 -24.45
C PRO A 441 10.03 4.85 -24.63
N ALA A 442 10.40 3.56 -24.68
CA ALA A 442 9.43 2.48 -24.80
C ALA A 442 8.68 2.24 -23.49
N VAL A 443 9.39 2.30 -22.35
CA VAL A 443 8.79 2.18 -21.02
C VAL A 443 7.83 3.34 -20.77
N ALA A 444 8.31 4.58 -20.91
CA ALA A 444 7.49 5.77 -20.70
C ALA A 444 6.31 5.82 -21.69
N GLY A 445 6.54 5.57 -22.99
CA GLY A 445 5.48 5.58 -24.00
C GLY A 445 4.39 4.52 -23.80
N GLN A 446 4.75 3.38 -23.19
CA GLN A 446 3.77 2.36 -22.82
C GLN A 446 2.91 2.77 -21.62
N ILE A 447 3.51 3.44 -20.63
CA ILE A 447 2.82 3.96 -19.45
C ILE A 447 1.90 5.12 -19.85
N THR A 448 2.44 6.11 -20.55
CA THR A 448 1.73 7.35 -20.91
C THR A 448 0.79 7.21 -22.10
N LYS A 449 0.81 6.05 -22.78
CA LYS A 449 0.16 5.82 -24.08
C LYS A 449 0.59 6.81 -25.18
N ASP A 450 1.75 7.45 -25.01
CA ASP A 450 2.31 8.41 -25.95
C ASP A 450 3.79 8.11 -26.26
N ASN A 451 4.00 7.26 -27.26
CA ASN A 451 5.34 6.91 -27.74
C ASN A 451 6.05 8.08 -28.43
N GLU A 452 5.31 9.01 -29.06
CA GLU A 452 5.92 10.13 -29.77
C GLU A 452 6.45 11.16 -28.77
N GLY A 453 5.65 11.53 -27.77
CA GLY A 453 6.08 12.41 -26.69
C GLY A 453 7.19 11.79 -25.82
N ALA A 454 7.09 10.50 -25.51
CA ALA A 454 8.12 9.79 -24.76
C ALA A 454 9.49 9.75 -25.47
N ALA A 455 9.51 9.81 -26.81
CA ALA A 455 10.74 9.86 -27.59
C ALA A 455 11.46 11.22 -27.51
N GLU A 456 10.79 12.28 -27.05
CA GLU A 456 11.36 13.63 -26.89
C GLU A 456 11.99 13.84 -25.50
N MET A 457 11.82 12.89 -24.58
CA MET A 457 12.21 13.04 -23.18
C MET A 457 13.73 13.25 -23.02
N PRO A 458 14.15 14.21 -22.18
CA PRO A 458 15.55 14.43 -21.91
C PRO A 458 16.10 13.25 -21.11
N ILE A 459 17.04 12.52 -21.70
CA ILE A 459 17.69 11.40 -21.00
C ILE A 459 18.88 11.95 -20.20
N PRO A 460 18.90 11.81 -18.85
CA PRO A 460 19.94 12.37 -17.99
C PRO A 460 21.33 11.89 -18.39
N GLU A 461 22.36 12.70 -18.15
CA GLU A 461 23.73 12.33 -18.54
C GLU A 461 24.29 11.20 -17.66
N GLU A 462 25.13 10.34 -18.25
CA GLU A 462 25.89 9.34 -17.52
C GLU A 462 27.03 10.03 -16.77
N ASN A 463 26.99 9.94 -15.44
CA ASN A 463 27.81 10.75 -14.56
C ASN A 463 28.91 9.97 -13.85
N TYR A 464 29.07 8.66 -14.09
CA TYR A 464 30.08 7.82 -13.42
C TYR A 464 31.27 7.44 -14.32
N THR A 465 31.28 7.90 -15.57
CA THR A 465 32.34 7.60 -16.55
C THR A 465 33.73 7.97 -16.01
N GLY A 466 34.62 6.98 -15.95
CA GLY A 466 36.02 7.16 -15.56
C GLY A 466 36.28 7.15 -14.05
N LEU A 467 35.24 6.96 -13.22
CA LEU A 467 35.40 6.71 -11.79
C LEU A 467 35.73 5.24 -11.51
N ASP A 468 36.37 4.97 -10.38
CA ASP A 468 36.37 3.65 -9.77
C ASP A 468 35.15 3.50 -8.84
N TYR A 469 34.96 2.29 -8.29
CA TYR A 469 33.78 1.99 -7.46
C TYR A 469 33.71 2.88 -6.21
N ASP A 470 34.82 3.06 -5.50
CA ASP A 470 34.85 3.87 -4.27
C ASP A 470 34.51 5.34 -4.56
N ALA A 471 35.03 5.90 -5.67
CA ALA A 471 34.68 7.25 -6.11
C ALA A 471 33.23 7.35 -6.60
N ALA A 472 32.69 6.30 -7.23
CA ALA A 472 31.28 6.25 -7.64
C ALA A 472 30.35 6.21 -6.42
N LEU A 473 30.65 5.39 -5.42
CA LEU A 473 29.89 5.31 -4.17
C LEU A 473 29.97 6.62 -3.38
N ALA A 474 31.16 7.23 -3.29
CA ALA A 474 31.32 8.54 -2.65
C ALA A 474 30.47 9.60 -3.35
N LYS A 475 30.44 9.61 -4.70
CA LYS A 475 29.60 10.51 -5.48
C LYS A 475 28.11 10.28 -5.25
N TRP A 476 27.66 9.02 -5.11
CA TRP A 476 26.28 8.72 -4.74
C TRP A 476 25.92 9.28 -3.36
N ASN A 477 26.79 9.09 -2.38
CA ASN A 477 26.58 9.55 -1.01
C ASN A 477 26.61 11.08 -0.85
N GLU A 478 27.02 11.83 -1.87
CA GLU A 478 26.90 13.30 -1.92
C GLU A 478 25.49 13.77 -2.32
N ARG A 479 24.59 12.85 -2.74
CA ARG A 479 23.20 13.19 -3.07
C ARG A 479 22.42 13.65 -1.85
N PRO A 480 21.44 14.55 -2.03
CA PRO A 480 20.51 14.89 -0.97
C PRO A 480 19.76 13.64 -0.51
N ARG A 481 19.47 13.55 0.80
CA ARG A 481 18.69 12.48 1.39
C ARG A 481 17.26 12.46 0.84
N VAL A 482 16.68 13.65 0.66
CA VAL A 482 15.34 13.84 0.10
C VAL A 482 15.44 14.68 -1.16
N ARG A 483 14.98 14.14 -2.28
CA ARG A 483 14.91 14.81 -3.58
C ARG A 483 13.45 15.06 -3.93
N VAL A 484 13.08 16.29 -4.24
CA VAL A 484 11.71 16.64 -4.67
C VAL A 484 11.74 17.10 -6.12
N LEU A 485 10.95 16.42 -6.95
CA LEU A 485 10.66 16.78 -8.33
C LEU A 485 9.37 17.62 -8.38
N PHE A 486 9.46 18.80 -8.97
CA PHE A 486 8.34 19.75 -9.04
C PHE A 486 7.81 19.89 -10.45
N ASP A 487 6.51 20.13 -10.51
CA ASP A 487 5.77 20.39 -11.75
C ASP A 487 5.96 19.28 -12.79
N GLU A 488 5.92 18.02 -12.34
CA GLU A 488 6.00 16.84 -13.19
C GLU A 488 4.99 16.93 -14.34
N GLY A 489 5.44 16.75 -15.59
CA GLY A 489 4.60 16.93 -16.80
C GLY A 489 4.52 18.38 -17.31
N GLY A 490 5.05 19.33 -16.55
CA GLY A 490 5.10 20.76 -16.86
C GLY A 490 6.39 21.24 -17.55
N ALA A 491 7.36 20.36 -17.77
CA ALA A 491 8.59 20.71 -18.47
C ALA A 491 8.33 21.17 -19.91
N THR A 492 8.85 22.34 -20.29
CA THR A 492 8.65 22.91 -21.63
C THR A 492 9.52 22.28 -22.72
N SER A 493 10.42 21.37 -22.35
CA SER A 493 11.28 20.62 -23.28
C SER A 493 10.59 19.45 -23.96
N VAL A 494 9.41 19.04 -23.47
CA VAL A 494 8.63 17.90 -23.96
C VAL A 494 7.16 18.32 -24.13
N PRO A 495 6.33 17.53 -24.85
CA PRO A 495 4.89 17.76 -24.89
C PRO A 495 4.27 17.75 -23.47
N PRO A 496 3.22 18.55 -23.22
CA PRO A 496 2.54 18.58 -21.92
C PRO A 496 2.08 17.19 -21.46
N GLY A 497 2.24 16.89 -20.17
CA GLY A 497 1.77 15.62 -19.59
C GLY A 497 2.75 14.45 -19.72
N ILE A 498 3.86 14.63 -20.46
CA ILE A 498 4.95 13.66 -20.51
C ILE A 498 5.77 13.75 -19.20
N PRO A 499 5.96 12.65 -18.44
CA PRO A 499 6.66 12.62 -17.15
C PRO A 499 8.07 13.22 -17.18
N THR A 500 8.16 14.52 -16.98
CA THR A 500 9.43 15.23 -16.84
C THR A 500 9.21 16.41 -15.91
N ALA A 501 9.96 16.43 -14.80
CA ALA A 501 9.94 17.52 -13.85
C ALA A 501 10.41 18.82 -14.51
N ALA A 502 9.74 19.94 -14.19
CA ALA A 502 10.19 21.23 -14.69
C ALA A 502 11.45 21.71 -13.96
N PHE A 503 11.61 21.33 -12.69
CA PHE A 503 12.81 21.55 -11.88
C PHE A 503 12.80 20.62 -10.65
N GLU A 504 13.91 20.60 -9.91
CA GLU A 504 14.08 19.78 -8.71
C GLU A 504 14.78 20.55 -7.59
N HIS A 505 14.63 20.07 -6.36
CA HIS A 505 15.38 20.54 -5.21
C HIS A 505 15.73 19.39 -4.25
N GLY A 506 16.89 19.50 -3.60
CA GLY A 506 17.38 18.52 -2.63
C GLY A 506 17.34 19.05 -1.19
N PHE A 507 17.03 18.17 -0.25
CA PHE A 507 16.96 18.44 1.18
C PHE A 507 17.67 17.33 1.98
N ASP A 508 18.11 17.67 3.19
CA ASP A 508 18.82 16.75 4.08
C ASP A 508 17.87 15.91 4.95
N SER A 509 16.60 16.32 5.11
CA SER A 509 15.60 15.66 5.96
C SER A 509 14.17 15.82 5.44
N TYR A 510 13.28 14.95 5.92
CA TYR A 510 11.83 15.14 5.85
C TYR A 510 11.23 14.93 7.26
N PRO A 511 10.32 15.79 7.77
CA PRO A 511 9.94 17.08 7.18
C PRO A 511 11.15 17.97 6.91
N VAL A 512 11.02 18.87 5.94
CA VAL A 512 12.12 19.74 5.55
C VAL A 512 12.50 20.65 6.72
N GLU A 513 13.78 20.67 7.10
CA GLU A 513 14.26 21.52 8.19
C GLU A 513 13.94 23.00 7.90
N GLY A 514 13.43 23.72 8.89
CA GLY A 514 13.06 25.13 8.75
C GLY A 514 11.71 25.37 8.08
N THR A 515 10.89 24.34 7.88
CA THR A 515 9.49 24.50 7.43
C THR A 515 8.70 25.38 8.40
N ASP A 516 8.11 26.45 7.90
CA ASP A 516 7.27 27.38 8.64
C ASP A 516 5.81 26.93 8.59
N ALA A 517 5.30 26.43 9.72
CA ALA A 517 3.86 26.16 9.90
C ALA A 517 3.06 27.47 9.91
N THR A 518 2.55 27.86 8.74
CA THR A 518 1.95 29.18 8.53
C THR A 518 0.43 29.11 8.58
N ARG A 519 -0.15 29.75 9.59
CA ARG A 519 -1.59 29.75 9.84
C ARG A 519 -2.33 30.86 9.10
N TRP A 520 -3.40 30.48 8.41
CA TRP A 520 -4.32 31.35 7.71
C TRP A 520 -5.75 31.10 8.21
N TYR A 521 -6.38 32.14 8.73
CA TYR A 521 -7.73 32.10 9.27
C TYR A 521 -8.77 32.28 8.18
N LEU A 522 -9.89 31.57 8.34
CA LEU A 522 -11.08 31.73 7.52
C LEU A 522 -11.73 33.08 7.85
N GLY A 523 -11.85 33.94 6.86
CA GLY A 523 -12.34 35.31 6.99
C GLY A 523 -13.72 35.52 6.35
N PRO A 524 -14.32 36.71 6.54
CA PRO A 524 -15.57 37.08 5.89
C PRO A 524 -15.45 37.08 4.37
N ASP A 525 -16.58 36.93 3.68
CA ASP A 525 -16.69 36.94 2.22
C ASP A 525 -15.79 35.90 1.51
N GLY A 526 -15.49 34.77 2.18
CA GLY A 526 -14.66 33.70 1.62
C GLY A 526 -13.18 34.08 1.48
N THR A 527 -12.64 34.88 2.40
CA THR A 527 -11.22 35.27 2.40
C THR A 527 -10.38 34.35 3.28
N LEU A 528 -9.10 34.17 2.95
CA LEU A 528 -8.08 33.66 3.88
C LEU A 528 -7.18 34.80 4.31
N THR A 529 -6.86 34.89 5.60
CA THR A 529 -6.02 35.97 6.16
C THR A 529 -5.04 35.44 7.20
N THR A 530 -3.85 36.02 7.30
CA THR A 530 -2.87 35.66 8.33
C THR A 530 -3.14 36.35 9.68
N GLU A 531 -4.11 37.25 9.75
CA GLU A 531 -4.52 37.92 10.98
C GLU A 531 -5.67 37.12 11.63
N ALA A 532 -5.52 36.78 12.91
CA ALA A 532 -6.55 36.11 13.67
C ALA A 532 -7.80 37.01 13.81
N PRO A 533 -9.03 36.44 13.75
CA PRO A 533 -10.24 37.22 13.95
C PRO A 533 -10.23 37.86 15.34
N SER A 534 -10.62 39.12 15.39
CA SER A 534 -10.71 39.93 16.60
C SER A 534 -12.16 40.06 17.05
N ALA A 535 -12.38 40.48 18.31
CA ALA A 535 -13.74 40.73 18.81
C ALA A 535 -14.50 41.81 18.01
N ALA A 536 -13.82 42.62 17.19
CA ALA A 536 -14.47 43.56 16.30
C ALA A 536 -15.07 42.86 15.06
N ASP A 537 -14.47 41.75 14.63
CA ASP A 537 -14.91 40.95 13.49
C ASP A 537 -16.15 40.12 13.81
N ASP A 538 -16.40 39.86 15.10
CA ASP A 538 -17.62 39.20 15.59
C ASP A 538 -18.92 39.97 15.28
N ALA A 539 -18.82 41.23 14.86
CA ALA A 539 -19.97 42.03 14.42
C ALA A 539 -20.41 41.72 12.97
N ALA A 540 -19.53 41.12 12.16
CA ALA A 540 -19.90 40.51 10.88
C ALA A 540 -20.35 39.07 11.15
N GLY A 541 -21.37 38.55 10.45
CA GLY A 541 -21.77 37.15 10.63
C GLY A 541 -20.55 36.23 10.61
N THR A 542 -20.39 35.39 11.62
CA THR A 542 -19.16 34.61 11.89
C THR A 542 -19.33 33.12 11.62
N ILE A 543 -20.42 32.74 10.95
CA ILE A 543 -20.76 31.36 10.67
C ILE A 543 -21.05 31.27 9.17
N ASP A 544 -20.33 30.39 8.50
CA ASP A 544 -20.62 30.02 7.13
C ASP A 544 -21.20 28.59 7.14
N SER A 545 -22.23 28.34 6.33
CA SER A 545 -22.97 27.08 6.33
C SER A 545 -23.00 26.42 4.95
N TYR A 546 -22.98 25.09 4.91
CA TYR A 546 -23.20 24.30 3.71
C TYR A 546 -23.90 22.99 4.05
N THR A 547 -24.62 22.42 3.08
CA THR A 547 -25.11 21.04 3.19
C THR A 547 -24.05 20.09 2.64
N ALA A 548 -23.49 19.22 3.47
CA ALA A 548 -22.67 18.09 3.04
C ALA A 548 -23.54 17.13 2.23
N ASP A 549 -23.35 17.16 0.91
CA ASP A 549 -24.12 16.36 -0.05
C ASP A 549 -23.16 15.58 -0.97
N PRO A 550 -22.98 14.27 -0.70
CA PRO A 550 -22.12 13.40 -1.52
C PRO A 550 -22.47 13.38 -3.00
N SER A 551 -23.71 13.72 -3.37
CA SER A 551 -24.18 13.70 -4.76
C SER A 551 -23.96 15.01 -5.52
N ALA A 552 -23.49 16.07 -4.83
CA ALA A 552 -23.29 17.38 -5.44
C ALA A 552 -22.17 17.39 -6.49
N ARG A 553 -21.22 16.45 -6.41
CA ARG A 553 -20.11 16.29 -7.36
C ARG A 553 -19.96 14.81 -7.75
N PRO A 554 -19.27 14.49 -8.87
CA PRO A 554 -18.89 13.12 -9.19
C PRO A 554 -18.13 12.44 -8.03
N GLU A 555 -18.27 11.13 -7.86
CA GLU A 555 -17.55 10.40 -6.80
C GLU A 555 -16.03 10.48 -6.97
N VAL A 556 -15.56 10.47 -8.22
CA VAL A 556 -14.15 10.52 -8.62
C VAL A 556 -13.94 11.59 -9.69
N SER A 557 -12.69 12.03 -9.88
CA SER A 557 -12.32 13.06 -10.87
C SER A 557 -11.94 12.51 -12.24
N LEU A 558 -11.47 11.25 -12.35
CA LEU A 558 -11.12 10.67 -13.64
C LEU A 558 -12.40 10.44 -14.45
N ALA A 559 -12.41 10.87 -15.71
CA ALA A 559 -13.56 10.63 -16.56
C ALA A 559 -13.72 9.13 -16.84
N LYS A 560 -14.96 8.71 -17.08
CA LYS A 560 -15.29 7.30 -17.27
C LYS A 560 -14.55 6.71 -18.49
N ASP A 561 -14.03 5.50 -18.32
CA ASP A 561 -13.34 4.72 -19.35
C ASP A 561 -11.96 5.28 -19.76
N GLU A 562 -11.43 6.28 -19.04
CA GLU A 562 -10.06 6.80 -19.20
C GLU A 562 -9.04 6.01 -18.35
N ASP A 563 -7.77 6.08 -18.74
CA ASP A 563 -6.63 5.55 -18.00
C ASP A 563 -5.85 6.70 -17.34
N SER A 564 -5.77 6.71 -16.00
CA SER A 564 -5.09 7.78 -15.25
C SER A 564 -3.61 7.92 -15.59
N TRP A 565 -2.98 6.91 -16.19
CA TRP A 565 -1.57 6.96 -16.53
C TRP A 565 -1.28 7.63 -17.87
N GLU A 566 -2.29 7.85 -18.73
CA GLU A 566 -2.12 8.58 -19.99
C GLU A 566 -1.42 9.92 -19.78
N ALA A 567 -0.66 10.41 -20.77
CA ALA A 567 0.06 11.69 -20.65
C ALA A 567 -0.88 12.83 -20.18
N LEU A 568 -2.07 12.91 -20.77
CA LEU A 568 -3.10 13.92 -20.48
C LEU A 568 -4.47 13.24 -20.39
N PRO A 569 -4.79 12.58 -19.27
CA PRO A 569 -6.08 11.91 -19.13
C PRO A 569 -7.21 12.94 -19.03
N THR A 570 -8.41 12.55 -19.43
CA THR A 570 -9.58 13.41 -19.28
C THR A 570 -10.14 13.35 -17.86
N TYR A 571 -10.46 14.52 -17.31
CA TYR A 571 -11.03 14.64 -15.97
C TYR A 571 -12.44 15.25 -16.00
N ASP A 572 -13.33 14.68 -15.19
CA ASP A 572 -14.64 15.22 -14.82
C ASP A 572 -14.55 16.02 -13.50
N TRP A 573 -13.51 16.85 -13.35
CA TRP A 573 -13.23 17.59 -12.12
C TRP A 573 -14.17 18.80 -11.91
N ALA A 574 -15.31 18.55 -11.24
CA ALA A 574 -16.39 19.51 -11.08
C ALA A 574 -16.12 20.62 -10.05
N LEU A 575 -16.58 21.85 -10.36
CA LEU A 575 -16.53 23.01 -9.47
C LEU A 575 -17.30 22.76 -8.16
N PRO A 576 -16.91 23.42 -7.04
CA PRO A 576 -17.72 23.44 -5.83
C PRO A 576 -19.13 23.99 -6.13
N VAL A 577 -20.14 23.41 -5.48
CA VAL A 577 -21.55 23.78 -5.69
C VAL A 577 -22.01 24.73 -4.58
N ALA A 578 -22.62 25.85 -4.95
CA ALA A 578 -23.13 26.84 -4.01
C ALA A 578 -24.12 26.20 -3.00
N GLY A 579 -23.96 26.53 -1.71
CA GLY A 579 -24.74 25.93 -0.62
C GLY A 579 -24.33 24.49 -0.27
N LYS A 580 -23.41 23.87 -1.00
CA LYS A 580 -22.90 22.49 -0.77
C LYS A 580 -21.41 22.43 -0.46
N ALA A 581 -20.74 23.58 -0.43
CA ALA A 581 -19.34 23.73 -0.10
C ALA A 581 -19.08 25.14 0.43
N LEU A 582 -17.97 25.29 1.15
CA LEU A 582 -17.39 26.58 1.53
C LEU A 582 -16.05 26.77 0.82
N VAL A 583 -15.79 27.96 0.31
CA VAL A 583 -14.54 28.31 -0.39
C VAL A 583 -13.91 29.53 0.25
N TYR A 584 -12.63 29.44 0.56
CA TYR A 584 -11.83 30.54 1.10
C TYR A 584 -10.59 30.74 0.25
N THR A 585 -10.29 31.98 -0.16
CA THR A 585 -9.17 32.29 -1.05
C THR A 585 -8.26 33.37 -0.45
N SER A 586 -6.95 33.16 -0.51
CA SER A 586 -5.94 34.13 -0.08
C SER A 586 -5.89 35.37 -1.00
N PRO A 587 -5.26 36.47 -0.56
CA PRO A 587 -4.67 37.43 -1.47
C PRO A 587 -3.66 36.75 -2.40
N ALA A 588 -3.36 37.40 -3.52
CA ALA A 588 -2.27 36.95 -4.38
C ALA A 588 -0.96 36.98 -3.59
N LEU A 589 -0.21 35.88 -3.65
CA LEU A 589 1.12 35.77 -3.06
C LEU A 589 2.06 36.77 -3.75
N ALA A 590 2.86 37.48 -2.95
CA ALA A 590 3.76 38.51 -3.46
C ALA A 590 5.00 37.91 -4.15
N ASP A 591 5.43 36.75 -3.66
CA ASP A 591 6.64 36.05 -4.06
C ASP A 591 6.33 34.57 -4.32
N ASP A 592 7.20 33.88 -5.03
CA ASP A 592 7.13 32.43 -5.17
C ASP A 592 7.20 31.78 -3.78
N THR A 593 6.29 30.85 -3.51
CA THR A 593 6.11 30.19 -2.22
C THR A 593 6.02 28.69 -2.46
N VAL A 594 7.02 27.95 -1.97
CA VAL A 594 7.04 26.49 -2.05
C VAL A 594 6.47 25.90 -0.77
N MET A 595 5.61 24.90 -0.92
CA MET A 595 5.02 24.17 0.19
C MET A 595 5.33 22.68 0.05
N ILE A 596 5.85 22.07 1.13
CA ILE A 596 6.23 20.65 1.16
C ILE A 596 5.82 20.04 2.51
N GLY A 597 4.93 19.06 2.48
CA GLY A 597 4.48 18.32 3.67
C GLY A 597 2.96 18.30 3.81
N SER A 598 2.47 17.79 4.94
CA SER A 598 1.03 17.83 5.29
C SER A 598 0.57 19.24 5.65
N ALA A 599 -0.72 19.49 5.53
CA ALA A 599 -1.38 20.69 6.04
C ALA A 599 -2.52 20.32 6.99
N SER A 600 -2.89 21.24 7.90
CA SER A 600 -3.93 21.01 8.90
C SER A 600 -5.06 22.01 8.76
N ALA A 601 -6.28 21.56 8.50
CA ALA A 601 -7.46 22.39 8.60
C ALA A 601 -8.05 22.28 10.02
N ASP A 602 -7.83 23.32 10.82
CA ASP A 602 -8.30 23.40 12.20
C ASP A 602 -9.64 24.13 12.22
N LEU A 603 -10.74 23.38 12.32
CA LEU A 603 -12.10 23.88 12.14
C LEU A 603 -12.89 23.82 13.45
N TRP A 604 -13.71 24.84 13.68
CA TRP A 604 -14.78 24.81 14.66
C TRP A 604 -16.07 24.42 13.95
N LEU A 605 -16.43 23.14 14.07
CA LEU A 605 -17.55 22.51 13.38
C LEU A 605 -18.77 22.39 14.28
N ARG A 606 -19.95 22.68 13.73
CA ARG A 606 -21.24 22.26 14.26
C ARG A 606 -22.02 21.60 13.11
N SER A 607 -22.74 20.52 13.38
CA SER A 607 -23.57 19.84 12.38
C SER A 607 -25.02 19.73 12.86
N SER A 608 -25.96 19.57 11.91
CA SER A 608 -27.36 19.24 12.20
C SER A 608 -27.55 17.80 12.70
N GLU A 609 -26.60 16.92 12.41
CA GLU A 609 -26.61 15.51 12.77
C GLU A 609 -25.51 15.18 13.80
N ALA A 610 -25.57 13.97 14.36
CA ALA A 610 -24.57 13.48 15.33
C ALA A 610 -23.21 13.16 14.70
N ASP A 611 -23.10 13.11 13.38
CA ASP A 611 -21.84 12.88 12.66
C ASP A 611 -21.92 13.52 11.26
N THR A 612 -20.76 13.84 10.69
CA THR A 612 -20.62 14.35 9.31
C THR A 612 -19.26 13.96 8.75
N ASP A 613 -19.19 13.83 7.43
CA ASP A 613 -17.96 13.54 6.70
C ASP A 613 -17.47 14.83 6.01
N LEU A 614 -16.21 15.20 6.26
CA LEU A 614 -15.58 16.39 5.71
C LEU A 614 -14.48 16.03 4.72
N GLN A 615 -14.38 16.82 3.66
CA GLN A 615 -13.22 16.91 2.79
C GLN A 615 -12.71 18.34 2.75
N VAL A 616 -11.39 18.50 2.85
CA VAL A 616 -10.70 19.78 2.65
C VAL A 616 -9.77 19.65 1.45
N THR A 617 -9.95 20.51 0.46
CA THR A 617 -9.13 20.53 -0.76
C THR A 617 -8.40 21.85 -0.92
N ILE A 618 -7.09 21.78 -1.17
CA ILE A 618 -6.24 22.92 -1.53
C ILE A 618 -6.13 22.99 -3.06
N THR A 619 -6.35 24.18 -3.60
CA THR A 619 -6.15 24.49 -5.02
C THR A 619 -5.30 25.76 -5.19
N GLU A 620 -4.58 25.84 -6.32
CA GLU A 620 -3.92 27.05 -6.78
C GLU A 620 -4.84 27.81 -7.74
N VAL A 621 -5.12 29.09 -7.49
CA VAL A 621 -5.78 29.98 -8.45
C VAL A 621 -4.74 30.92 -9.05
N ARG A 622 -4.53 30.81 -10.35
CA ARG A 622 -3.47 31.51 -11.08
C ARG A 622 -3.93 32.85 -11.67
N PRO A 623 -3.01 33.78 -11.96
CA PRO A 623 -3.33 35.05 -12.62
C PRO A 623 -3.93 34.92 -14.02
N ASP A 624 -3.71 33.80 -14.71
CA ASP A 624 -4.26 33.49 -16.04
C ASP A 624 -5.72 33.02 -16.00
N GLY A 625 -6.30 32.90 -14.79
CA GLY A 625 -7.67 32.46 -14.58
C GLY A 625 -7.84 30.95 -14.49
N GLN A 626 -6.76 30.18 -14.42
CA GLN A 626 -6.82 28.73 -14.18
C GLN A 626 -6.82 28.41 -12.68
N GLU A 627 -7.51 27.33 -12.32
CA GLU A 627 -7.48 26.69 -11.02
C GLU A 627 -6.86 25.29 -11.17
N VAL A 628 -5.90 24.95 -10.30
CA VAL A 628 -5.18 23.66 -10.32
C VAL A 628 -5.38 22.94 -9.00
N ASN A 629 -5.75 21.65 -9.05
CA ASN A 629 -5.84 20.81 -7.86
C ASN A 629 -4.45 20.57 -7.27
N VAL A 630 -4.28 20.73 -5.96
CA VAL A 630 -3.00 20.47 -5.27
C VAL A 630 -3.09 19.20 -4.44
N GLN A 631 -3.97 19.20 -3.43
CA GLN A 631 -4.11 18.07 -2.51
C GLN A 631 -5.42 18.13 -1.71
N SER A 632 -5.88 16.96 -1.24
CA SER A 632 -7.07 16.81 -0.42
C SER A 632 -6.83 16.00 0.85
N GLY A 633 -7.70 16.24 1.84
CA GLY A 633 -7.76 15.59 3.14
C GLY A 633 -9.19 15.28 3.56
N TRP A 634 -9.36 14.35 4.51
CA TRP A 634 -10.68 13.86 4.92
C TRP A 634 -10.78 13.64 6.42
N LEU A 635 -12.02 13.69 6.93
CA LEU A 635 -12.32 13.36 8.32
C LEU A 635 -13.79 12.94 8.48
N ARG A 636 -14.04 11.81 9.15
CA ARG A 636 -15.32 11.53 9.81
C ARG A 636 -15.32 12.16 11.20
N ALA A 637 -16.26 13.08 11.44
CA ALA A 637 -16.24 13.92 12.63
C ALA A 637 -16.37 13.13 13.94
N SER A 638 -17.05 11.98 13.96
CA SER A 638 -17.12 11.09 15.12
C SER A 638 -15.78 10.46 15.49
N LYS A 639 -14.82 10.39 14.55
CA LYS A 639 -13.47 9.82 14.72
C LYS A 639 -12.39 10.89 14.92
N ARG A 640 -12.79 12.13 15.23
CA ARG A 640 -11.91 13.32 15.39
C ARG A 640 -10.83 13.24 16.47
N LYS A 641 -10.81 12.19 17.30
CA LYS A 641 -9.87 12.05 18.40
C LYS A 641 -8.45 11.95 17.86
N LEU A 642 -7.61 12.92 18.23
CA LEU A 642 -6.21 12.97 17.85
C LEU A 642 -5.38 12.00 18.69
N ASP A 643 -4.40 11.40 18.03
CA ASP A 643 -3.20 10.86 18.66
C ASP A 643 -2.28 12.04 19.01
N GLU A 644 -2.34 12.50 20.26
CA GLU A 644 -1.59 13.68 20.72
C GLU A 644 -0.07 13.46 20.75
N GLU A 645 0.39 12.20 20.76
CA GLU A 645 1.82 11.88 20.75
C GLU A 645 2.40 11.98 19.34
N ARG A 646 1.64 11.53 18.34
CA ARG A 646 2.07 11.53 16.94
C ARG A 646 1.68 12.79 16.18
N SER A 647 0.65 13.52 16.62
CA SER A 647 0.17 14.72 15.94
C SER A 647 1.14 15.90 16.04
N THR A 648 1.26 16.65 14.95
CA THR A 648 1.98 17.94 14.89
C THR A 648 1.04 19.10 14.52
N GLU A 649 1.56 20.31 14.43
CA GLU A 649 0.78 21.46 13.95
C GLU A 649 0.37 21.32 12.47
N LEU A 650 1.18 20.64 11.66
CA LEU A 650 0.93 20.41 10.24
C LEU A 650 0.25 19.07 9.95
N GLN A 651 0.35 18.11 10.87
CA GLN A 651 -0.11 16.75 10.67
C GLN A 651 -1.00 16.29 11.85
N PRO A 652 -2.33 16.47 11.78
CA PRO A 652 -3.25 16.01 12.79
C PRO A 652 -3.62 14.52 12.58
N LEU A 653 -2.92 13.63 13.26
CA LEU A 653 -3.17 12.19 13.17
C LEU A 653 -4.28 11.78 14.15
N ILE A 654 -5.27 11.03 13.65
CA ILE A 654 -6.38 10.51 14.47
C ILE A 654 -6.12 9.07 14.91
N THR A 655 -6.67 8.65 16.05
CA THR A 655 -6.47 7.30 16.61
C THR A 655 -7.27 6.24 15.85
N GLN A 656 -8.48 6.59 15.39
CA GLN A 656 -9.48 5.69 14.81
C GLN A 656 -9.87 4.49 15.70
N LEU A 657 -9.68 4.60 17.02
CA LEU A 657 -10.08 3.57 17.97
C LEU A 657 -11.58 3.63 18.25
N GLU A 658 -12.21 2.49 18.50
CA GLU A 658 -13.64 2.40 18.81
C GLU A 658 -13.98 3.18 20.10
N ASP A 659 -13.18 3.01 21.16
CA ASP A 659 -13.36 3.69 22.45
C ASP A 659 -13.19 5.23 22.37
N ASP A 660 -12.57 5.72 21.29
CA ASP A 660 -12.34 7.14 21.03
C ASP A 660 -13.43 7.77 20.16
N ALA A 661 -14.32 6.97 19.58
CA ALA A 661 -15.41 7.46 18.75
C ALA A 661 -16.45 8.20 19.61
N GLU A 662 -16.80 9.42 19.20
CA GLU A 662 -17.72 10.27 19.95
C GLU A 662 -18.62 11.07 19.01
N ASP A 663 -19.93 11.01 19.21
CA ASP A 663 -20.88 11.85 18.46
C ASP A 663 -20.57 13.35 18.60
N LEU A 664 -21.01 14.13 17.61
CA LEU A 664 -21.06 15.58 17.69
C LEU A 664 -22.17 16.01 18.67
N PRO A 665 -21.89 16.92 19.62
CA PRO A 665 -22.89 17.43 20.54
C PRO A 665 -23.91 18.33 19.83
N GLU A 666 -25.20 18.08 20.07
CA GLU A 666 -26.30 18.83 19.46
C GLU A 666 -26.18 20.35 19.72
N GLY A 667 -26.14 21.14 18.64
CA GLY A 667 -26.18 22.60 18.71
C GLY A 667 -24.87 23.27 19.18
N GLU A 668 -23.83 22.50 19.47
CA GLU A 668 -22.54 22.99 19.96
C GLU A 668 -21.46 22.95 18.86
N PHE A 669 -20.48 23.85 18.96
CA PHE A 669 -19.31 23.83 18.08
C PHE A 669 -18.18 23.08 18.76
N VAL A 670 -17.58 22.11 18.06
CA VAL A 670 -16.42 21.35 18.50
C VAL A 670 -15.22 21.60 17.60
N PRO A 671 -14.00 21.56 18.16
CA PRO A 671 -12.80 21.59 17.34
C PRO A 671 -12.62 20.24 16.62
N VAL A 672 -12.33 20.30 15.32
CA VAL A 672 -11.89 19.18 14.51
C VAL A 672 -10.64 19.59 13.73
N ARG A 673 -9.74 18.64 13.46
CA ARG A 673 -8.55 18.89 12.62
C ARG A 673 -8.56 17.89 11.48
N VAL A 674 -8.59 18.38 10.25
CA VAL A 674 -8.53 17.56 9.03
C VAL A 674 -7.12 17.62 8.49
N GLU A 675 -6.45 16.48 8.40
CA GLU A 675 -5.19 16.39 7.68
C GLU A 675 -5.45 16.50 6.19
N VAL A 676 -4.84 17.49 5.53
CA VAL A 676 -4.60 17.46 4.10
C VAL A 676 -3.29 16.73 3.89
N TYR A 677 -3.34 15.64 3.11
CA TYR A 677 -2.21 14.75 2.89
C TYR A 677 -0.96 15.51 2.42
N PRO A 678 0.25 14.91 2.52
CA PRO A 678 1.47 15.53 2.04
C PRO A 678 1.39 15.98 0.57
N PHE A 679 1.96 17.13 0.27
CA PHE A 679 2.13 17.62 -1.11
C PHE A 679 3.43 18.42 -1.25
N GLY A 680 4.01 18.40 -2.45
CA GLY A 680 5.03 19.34 -2.89
C GLY A 680 4.48 20.21 -4.02
N HIS A 681 4.37 21.52 -3.81
CA HIS A 681 3.85 22.45 -4.83
C HIS A 681 4.56 23.80 -4.79
N ALA A 682 4.85 24.34 -5.98
CA ALA A 682 5.44 25.66 -6.15
C ALA A 682 4.39 26.69 -6.58
N PHE A 683 3.84 27.42 -5.61
CA PHE A 683 2.92 28.53 -5.89
C PHE A 683 3.72 29.73 -6.35
N ARG A 684 3.59 30.10 -7.62
CA ARG A 684 4.31 31.24 -8.18
C ARG A 684 3.69 32.57 -7.76
N ALA A 685 4.49 33.63 -7.75
CA ALA A 685 4.05 34.98 -7.44
C ALA A 685 2.82 35.39 -8.28
N GLY A 686 1.80 35.89 -7.60
CA GLY A 686 0.49 36.19 -8.19
C GLY A 686 -0.56 35.10 -8.00
N SER A 687 -0.15 33.86 -7.71
CA SER A 687 -1.07 32.78 -7.35
C SER A 687 -1.79 33.06 -6.03
N LYS A 688 -2.97 32.49 -5.89
CA LYS A 688 -3.71 32.46 -4.63
C LYS A 688 -3.85 31.02 -4.18
N VAL A 689 -3.75 30.82 -2.86
CA VAL A 689 -4.14 29.56 -2.22
C VAL A 689 -5.63 29.61 -2.00
N ARG A 690 -6.33 28.58 -2.44
CA ARG A 690 -7.76 28.41 -2.20
C ARG A 690 -8.00 27.11 -1.45
N VAL A 691 -8.88 27.18 -0.45
CA VAL A 691 -9.32 26.06 0.37
C VAL A 691 -10.81 25.86 0.15
N THR A 692 -11.20 24.63 -0.14
CA THR A 692 -12.61 24.22 -0.25
C THR A 692 -12.93 23.21 0.84
N ILE A 693 -14.05 23.39 1.53
CA ILE A 693 -14.63 22.44 2.50
C ILE A 693 -15.94 21.91 1.91
N SER A 694 -16.10 20.60 1.81
CA SER A 694 -17.29 19.96 1.26
C SER A 694 -17.48 18.54 1.80
N ALA A 695 -18.55 17.86 1.38
CA ALA A 695 -18.61 16.40 1.49
C ALA A 695 -17.48 15.74 0.67
N PRO A 696 -16.97 14.55 1.08
CA PRO A 696 -15.99 13.78 0.32
C PRO A 696 -16.40 13.38 -1.10
N GLY A 697 -15.40 13.36 -1.99
CA GLY A 697 -15.52 12.90 -3.37
C GLY A 697 -15.08 13.94 -4.41
N GLY A 698 -14.84 13.45 -5.62
CA GLY A 698 -14.68 14.27 -6.82
C GLY A 698 -13.32 14.93 -7.02
N ASP A 699 -12.41 14.85 -6.05
CA ASP A 699 -11.06 15.47 -6.12
C ASP A 699 -9.91 14.45 -6.25
N ARG A 700 -10.21 13.15 -6.32
CA ARG A 700 -9.22 12.07 -6.54
C ARG A 700 -9.54 11.27 -7.80
N PRO A 701 -8.55 10.74 -8.55
CA PRO A 701 -8.83 10.06 -9.82
C PRO A 701 -9.67 8.80 -9.66
N VAL A 702 -9.39 7.96 -8.67
CA VAL A 702 -10.07 6.65 -8.49
C VAL A 702 -10.45 6.32 -7.04
N TRP A 703 -10.26 7.26 -6.11
CA TRP A 703 -10.71 7.08 -4.72
C TRP A 703 -12.14 7.57 -4.56
N SER A 704 -12.98 6.72 -3.98
CA SER A 704 -14.37 7.02 -3.65
C SER A 704 -14.69 6.48 -2.26
N PHE A 705 -15.69 7.07 -1.61
CA PHE A 705 -15.87 6.92 -0.16
C PHE A 705 -17.23 6.30 0.19
N VAL A 706 -17.27 5.49 1.26
CA VAL A 706 -18.52 5.08 1.93
C VAL A 706 -18.90 6.16 2.94
N GLN A 707 -19.71 7.11 2.46
CA GLN A 707 -20.15 8.27 3.24
C GLN A 707 -21.39 7.95 4.07
N LEU A 708 -21.62 8.77 5.10
CA LEU A 708 -22.84 8.71 5.92
C LEU A 708 -24.11 8.87 5.06
N ASP A 709 -25.19 8.23 5.49
CA ASP A 709 -26.48 8.32 4.81
C ASP A 709 -27.08 9.74 4.89
N GLY A 710 -27.73 10.17 3.81
CA GLY A 710 -28.43 11.44 3.76
C GLY A 710 -27.50 12.64 3.53
N THR A 711 -27.88 13.79 4.09
CA THR A 711 -27.12 15.04 3.99
C THR A 711 -27.10 15.73 5.34
N GLN A 712 -25.98 16.37 5.67
CA GLN A 712 -25.78 17.06 6.94
C GLN A 712 -25.66 18.56 6.69
N ASP A 713 -26.39 19.39 7.45
CA ASP A 713 -26.22 20.83 7.40
C ASP A 713 -25.10 21.22 8.37
N ASP A 714 -23.93 21.53 7.81
CA ASP A 714 -22.71 21.82 8.53
C ASP A 714 -22.45 23.32 8.60
N GLU A 715 -21.92 23.76 9.73
CA GLU A 715 -21.59 25.15 10.02
C GLU A 715 -20.15 25.25 10.54
N ILE A 716 -19.39 26.18 9.97
CA ILE A 716 -18.01 26.48 10.37
C ILE A 716 -17.96 27.87 11.00
N ALA A 717 -17.53 27.92 12.25
CA ALA A 717 -17.35 29.19 12.96
C ALA A 717 -15.99 29.82 12.63
N ARG A 718 -15.97 31.15 12.52
CA ARG A 718 -14.76 31.96 12.29
C ARG A 718 -14.71 33.22 13.15
N SER A 719 -15.24 33.12 14.37
CA SER A 719 -15.24 34.22 15.35
C SER A 719 -13.92 34.29 16.10
N ALA A 720 -13.70 35.37 16.86
CA ALA A 720 -12.51 35.52 17.70
C ALA A 720 -12.36 34.41 18.75
N GLY A 721 -13.48 33.87 19.23
CA GLY A 721 -13.50 32.74 20.17
C GLY A 721 -13.42 31.36 19.51
N ARG A 722 -13.61 31.29 18.18
CA ARG A 722 -13.63 30.06 17.38
C ARG A 722 -12.93 30.29 16.03
N PRO A 723 -11.61 30.50 16.04
CA PRO A 723 -10.88 30.96 14.86
C PRO A 723 -10.51 29.79 13.96
N SER A 724 -11.43 29.30 13.13
CA SER A 724 -11.12 28.26 12.14
C SER A 724 -10.02 28.72 11.17
N SER A 725 -9.13 27.80 10.80
CA SER A 725 -7.92 28.11 10.01
C SER A 725 -7.41 26.91 9.21
N ILE A 726 -6.52 27.19 8.26
CA ILE A 726 -5.64 26.23 7.61
C ILE A 726 -4.19 26.55 8.00
N VAL A 727 -3.40 25.52 8.34
CA VAL A 727 -1.95 25.63 8.58
C VAL A 727 -1.22 25.00 7.40
N LEU A 728 -0.36 25.78 6.75
CA LEU A 728 0.34 25.42 5.52
C LEU A 728 1.84 25.24 5.74
N PRO A 729 2.49 24.23 5.11
CA PRO A 729 3.89 23.90 5.33
C PRO A 729 4.82 24.70 4.39
N ILE A 730 5.08 25.98 4.70
CA ILE A 730 5.91 26.83 3.82
C ILE A 730 7.39 26.49 4.00
N VAL A 731 8.07 26.15 2.91
CA VAL A 731 9.52 25.87 2.91
C VAL A 731 10.29 27.08 2.36
N PRO A 732 11.08 27.78 3.20
CA PRO A 732 11.82 28.95 2.76
C PRO A 732 13.03 28.57 1.89
N GLY A 733 13.45 29.48 1.00
CA GLY A 733 14.74 29.39 0.31
C GLY A 733 14.79 28.47 -0.91
N VAL A 734 13.66 27.90 -1.35
CA VAL A 734 13.59 27.12 -2.59
C VAL A 734 13.43 28.08 -3.78
N GLU A 735 14.36 28.02 -4.74
CA GLU A 735 14.28 28.78 -5.99
C GLU A 735 13.32 28.09 -6.98
N VAL A 736 12.41 28.86 -7.59
CA VAL A 736 11.49 28.38 -8.63
C VAL A 736 11.95 28.96 -9.98
N PRO A 737 12.70 28.21 -10.81
CA PRO A 737 13.34 28.75 -12.00
C PRO A 737 12.44 28.79 -13.24
N THR A 738 11.17 28.38 -13.12
CA THR A 738 10.25 28.15 -14.24
C THR A 738 9.01 29.01 -14.14
N ASP A 739 8.43 29.39 -15.29
CA ASP A 739 7.11 30.01 -15.39
C ASP A 739 5.99 29.02 -15.04
N TYR A 740 4.74 29.50 -14.98
CA TYR A 740 3.55 28.66 -14.78
C TYR A 740 3.50 27.49 -15.78
N PRO A 741 3.36 26.23 -15.31
CA PRO A 741 3.13 25.07 -16.18
C PRO A 741 1.85 25.25 -17.00
N ALA A 742 1.81 24.68 -18.20
CA ALA A 742 0.60 24.73 -19.01
C ALA A 742 -0.58 24.03 -18.30
N CYS A 743 -1.80 24.45 -18.61
CA CYS A 743 -3.01 23.81 -18.12
C CYS A 743 -3.81 23.25 -19.32
N PRO A 744 -3.99 21.92 -19.45
CA PRO A 744 -3.41 20.85 -18.63
C PRO A 744 -1.95 20.53 -19.00
N SER A 745 -1.17 20.11 -18.02
CA SER A 745 0.16 19.50 -18.23
C SER A 745 0.64 18.71 -17.02
N LEU A 746 0.29 19.14 -15.81
CA LEU A 746 0.78 18.56 -14.57
C LEU A 746 0.22 17.15 -14.35
N ARG A 747 1.10 16.20 -14.02
CA ARG A 747 0.73 14.81 -13.69
C ARG A 747 -0.09 14.79 -12.40
N GLY A 748 -1.26 14.14 -12.42
CA GLY A 748 -2.10 13.97 -11.23
C GLY A 748 -2.78 15.23 -10.69
N ASN A 749 -2.47 16.42 -11.23
CA ASN A 749 -3.02 17.70 -10.81
C ASN A 749 -3.93 18.28 -11.91
N PRO A 750 -5.21 17.87 -11.98
CA PRO A 750 -6.15 18.41 -12.95
C PRO A 750 -6.31 19.93 -12.78
N CYS A 751 -6.64 20.59 -13.88
CA CYS A 751 -6.87 22.03 -13.89
C CYS A 751 -8.12 22.40 -14.70
N ARG A 752 -8.67 23.58 -14.43
CA ARG A 752 -9.88 24.10 -15.06
C ARG A 752 -9.91 25.63 -15.00
N ASP A 753 -10.86 26.24 -15.70
CA ASP A 753 -11.18 27.65 -15.52
C ASP A 753 -11.64 27.92 -14.07
N ALA A 754 -11.00 28.88 -13.41
CA ALA A 754 -11.36 29.31 -12.07
C ALA A 754 -12.72 30.03 -12.10
N ALA A 755 -13.59 29.67 -11.14
CA ALA A 755 -14.82 30.39 -10.89
C ALA A 755 -14.73 31.23 -9.60
N ASP A 756 -15.46 32.34 -9.60
CA ASP A 756 -15.78 33.05 -8.36
C ASP A 756 -16.78 32.22 -7.55
N PHE A 757 -16.65 32.26 -6.23
CA PHE A 757 -17.53 31.56 -5.30
C PHE A 757 -17.88 32.50 -4.14
N THR A 758 -19.11 32.43 -3.65
CA THR A 758 -19.56 33.19 -2.49
C THR A 758 -20.16 32.23 -1.49
N ASN A 759 -19.63 32.23 -0.27
CA ASN A 759 -20.16 31.41 0.81
C ASN A 759 -21.50 31.96 1.29
N GLU A 760 -22.39 31.06 1.72
CA GLU A 760 -23.59 31.45 2.44
C GLU A 760 -23.22 31.73 3.90
N THR A 761 -23.41 32.97 4.34
CA THR A 761 -23.12 33.42 5.71
C THR A 761 -24.42 33.69 6.45
N ASN A 762 -24.56 33.11 7.65
CA ASN A 762 -25.73 33.26 8.53
C ASN A 762 -25.51 34.23 9.69
#